data_AF-A0A7C6DBT1-F1
#
_entry.id   AF-A0A7C6DBT1-F1
#
_cell.length_a   1.000
_cell.length_b   1.000
_cell.length_c   1.000
_cell.angle_alpha   90.00
_cell.angle_beta   90.00
_cell.angle_gamma   90.00
#
_symmetry.space_group_name_H-M   'P 1'
#
loop_
_entity.id
_entity.type
_entity.pdbx_description
1 polymer ?
#
loop_
_entity_poly.entity_id
_entity_poly.type
_entity_poly.pdbx_seq_one_letter_code
_entity_poly.pdbx_strand_id
1 'polypeptide(L)'
;MRKRYLIFLFVIMGLALSCSVIYSKSGSTINLYNTTGDKSDFNIEKNGSAGTRFNATDKLTRVSVYITTFGATKDCRIALYKWEESYSKTVSSAPVAVEDFKDVLGNRWLNLNVEAEKGEYLAVVYYVKGRIGVSQTRTHIEHTVTYTNGYKGLGNISMKITYDGEPSTSLAPLSKEKEPEKVSDPRKPKLPKDHPINQRNVKPETWHAIDALGRELPDYEAVGSSKKNKYVAMFYWIAHDYFEIEGMPINLTNLMKQYPEAKNDYKHRIWYEQKAAAYFWDEPLYGYYTSLDKYVYRKHAEMLANAGVDVIVFDCTNANYTWRGGYTTLLEAFAEARQAGVNTPKIAFMLNFAPFVATAEMMYNLYLDIYRSGNYQDLWFYWEGKPLVMAYPEILGQQSDPLFKEMLDFFTFRPCDPSYFTTKPAHSTYWGWLSVYPQCKYGVRPDGTVEQITVGVAQNANALYGGTAMNGIDVYGRSFSMINGFSTDPNSKYYGINFQEQWDYAIEVNPDLIFVTGWNEWQASRHEDWGYTENAFPDVFTDEYSRDVEPTKGDLKDNYYYQLISNIRKYKGVSKPDITYTYKTIDITNIKAFNKAYAYTHYVGYAEDRDEDGYGDTHYTNKGVRNDVVVSKVIYDKDYIYFYVETLNNLTDPKDPDWMRLFISTKNMSLDKSWEGFDYAVNITSPENGYSTIVKSTGGWNWEETGKAKYYIKNNVMTLAVPRSAIGQEGGKPHLYFKWADNNCSDGDILSFYTDGEAAPDGRFTFVFTPANGKHTFQVSTMFIVILVSSLLFAGAIGLLISDTIRRKKKK
;
A
#
# COMPACT_ATOMS: atom_id res chain seq x y z
N MET A 1 -2.41 -61.48 65.66
CA MET A 1 -2.53 -61.03 67.08
C MET A 1 -2.09 -59.58 67.21
N ARG A 2 -2.52 -58.90 68.28
CA ARG A 2 -2.37 -57.48 68.69
C ARG A 2 -1.33 -56.56 68.00
N LYS A 3 -1.83 -55.35 67.68
CA LYS A 3 -1.14 -54.06 67.39
C LYS A 3 -0.22 -53.55 68.54
N ARG A 4 0.55 -52.48 68.21
CA ARG A 4 1.25 -51.48 69.09
C ARG A 4 2.52 -52.02 69.79
N TYR A 5 3.60 -51.28 70.04
CA TYR A 5 4.07 -49.89 69.81
C TYR A 5 5.62 -49.95 69.91
N LEU A 6 6.49 -49.03 69.44
CA LEU A 6 6.45 -47.78 68.65
C LEU A 6 7.84 -47.62 67.96
N ILE A 7 8.05 -46.71 67.00
CA ILE A 7 9.38 -46.39 66.43
C ILE A 7 9.76 -44.94 66.78
N PHE A 8 10.92 -44.73 67.44
CA PHE A 8 11.62 -43.44 67.45
C PHE A 8 13.09 -43.57 67.93
N LEU A 9 13.98 -42.81 67.28
CA LEU A 9 15.36 -42.43 67.66
C LEU A 9 16.52 -43.46 67.66
N PHE A 10 17.62 -42.99 67.05
CA PHE A 10 19.03 -43.43 67.11
C PHE A 10 19.45 -44.82 66.60
N VAL A 11 19.99 -44.83 65.38
CA VAL A 11 21.30 -45.46 65.12
C VAL A 11 22.22 -44.42 64.47
N ILE A 12 23.33 -44.11 65.13
CA ILE A 12 24.42 -43.24 64.66
C ILE A 12 25.66 -44.12 64.40
N MET A 13 26.53 -43.65 63.51
CA MET A 13 27.85 -44.19 63.12
C MET A 13 27.86 -45.48 62.29
N GLY A 14 28.48 -45.41 61.10
CA GLY A 14 28.91 -46.63 60.41
C GLY A 14 29.21 -46.62 58.91
N LEU A 15 29.72 -45.54 58.28
CA LEU A 15 30.77 -45.58 57.22
C LEU A 15 30.94 -44.22 56.52
N ALA A 16 32.16 -43.97 56.01
CA ALA A 16 32.60 -42.70 55.43
C ALA A 16 33.19 -42.89 54.02
N LEU A 17 33.55 -41.76 53.39
CA LEU A 17 34.24 -41.60 52.09
C LEU A 17 33.45 -41.94 50.80
N SER A 18 32.76 -40.92 50.28
CA SER A 18 32.98 -40.45 48.88
C SER A 18 32.31 -39.09 48.59
N CYS A 19 32.39 -38.14 49.52
CA CYS A 19 32.03 -36.74 49.23
C CYS A 19 33.13 -36.07 48.41
N SER A 20 33.12 -36.30 47.09
CA SER A 20 33.78 -35.41 46.13
C SER A 20 33.06 -34.06 46.17
N VAL A 21 33.52 -33.16 47.04
CA VAL A 21 33.09 -31.76 47.02
C VAL A 21 33.61 -31.14 45.73
N ILE A 22 32.78 -31.17 44.69
CA ILE A 22 32.96 -30.28 43.54
C ILE A 22 32.68 -28.89 44.07
N TYR A 23 33.76 -28.18 44.43
CA TYR A 23 33.75 -26.72 44.43
C TYR A 23 33.42 -26.30 43.00
N SER A 24 32.18 -25.92 42.73
CA SER A 24 31.92 -25.08 41.58
C SER A 24 32.66 -23.78 41.83
N LYS A 25 33.60 -23.42 40.95
CA LYS A 25 34.10 -22.05 40.91
C LYS A 25 32.91 -21.14 40.70
N SER A 26 32.78 -20.09 41.51
CA SER A 26 31.77 -19.07 41.25
C SER A 26 32.19 -18.28 40.00
N GLY A 27 31.56 -18.58 38.86
CA GLY A 27 31.87 -17.93 37.59
C GLY A 27 31.74 -16.41 37.68
N SER A 28 32.75 -15.69 37.16
CA SER A 28 32.74 -14.23 37.15
C SER A 28 31.60 -13.70 36.27
N THR A 29 30.80 -12.76 36.79
CA THR A 29 29.70 -12.15 36.03
C THR A 29 30.00 -10.68 35.75
N ILE A 30 30.05 -10.33 34.45
CA ILE A 30 30.35 -9.00 33.94
C ILE A 30 29.06 -8.37 33.40
N ASN A 31 28.83 -7.08 33.70
CA ASN A 31 27.77 -6.30 33.08
C ASN A 31 28.23 -5.75 31.73
N LEU A 32 27.41 -5.88 30.69
CA LEU A 32 27.63 -5.26 29.38
C LEU A 32 27.01 -3.85 29.28
N TYR A 33 26.76 -3.21 30.42
CA TYR A 33 26.10 -1.91 30.54
C TYR A 33 26.57 -1.18 31.80
N ASN A 34 26.37 0.14 31.84
CA ASN A 34 26.67 0.96 33.01
C ASN A 34 25.61 0.77 34.11
N THR A 35 26.01 0.38 35.31
CA THR A 35 25.07 0.12 36.41
C THR A 35 24.54 1.36 37.12
N THR A 36 25.11 2.55 36.88
CA THR A 36 24.78 3.80 37.61
C THR A 36 24.14 4.89 36.75
N GLY A 37 23.79 4.60 35.49
CA GLY A 37 23.15 5.55 34.58
C GLY A 37 21.62 5.41 34.52
N ASP A 38 20.95 6.47 34.07
CA ASP A 38 19.52 6.46 33.78
C ASP A 38 19.16 5.37 32.77
N LYS A 39 18.03 4.73 33.02
CA LYS A 39 17.48 3.65 32.20
C LYS A 39 16.22 4.08 31.49
N SER A 40 16.09 3.64 30.25
CA SER A 40 14.88 3.74 29.42
C SER A 40 14.64 2.39 28.76
N ASP A 41 13.39 2.01 28.56
CA ASP A 41 13.07 0.72 27.94
C ASP A 41 12.91 0.88 26.42
N PHE A 42 13.63 0.06 25.66
CA PHE A 42 13.48 -0.05 24.20
C PHE A 42 12.44 -1.12 23.89
N ASN A 43 11.36 -0.74 23.20
CA ASN A 43 10.33 -1.66 22.73
C ASN A 43 10.84 -2.45 21.53
N ILE A 44 10.74 -3.78 21.56
CA ILE A 44 11.03 -4.62 20.39
C ILE A 44 9.71 -4.86 19.67
N GLU A 45 9.54 -4.21 18.52
CA GLU A 45 8.38 -4.31 17.61
C GLU A 45 8.18 -5.75 17.08
N LYS A 46 7.02 -6.08 16.50
CA LYS A 46 6.80 -7.40 15.86
C LYS A 46 7.83 -7.59 14.74
N ASN A 47 8.48 -8.76 14.72
CA ASN A 47 9.68 -9.09 13.91
C ASN A 47 10.97 -8.28 14.24
N GLY A 48 10.95 -7.44 15.27
CA GLY A 48 12.10 -6.68 15.74
C GLY A 48 13.14 -7.47 16.53
N SER A 49 14.27 -6.84 16.81
CA SER A 49 15.36 -7.40 17.63
C SER A 49 16.16 -6.34 18.38
N ALA A 50 16.75 -6.72 19.52
CA ALA A 50 17.70 -5.88 20.25
C ALA A 50 18.84 -6.74 20.81
N GLY A 51 20.09 -6.34 20.58
CA GLY A 51 21.28 -7.14 20.90
C GLY A 51 22.48 -6.33 21.35
N THR A 52 23.47 -7.02 21.95
CA THR A 52 24.77 -6.44 22.29
C THR A 52 25.89 -7.35 21.81
N ARG A 53 26.82 -6.75 21.06
CA ARG A 53 28.08 -7.34 20.63
C ARG A 53 29.16 -7.06 21.67
N PHE A 54 29.99 -8.05 21.94
CA PHE A 54 31.06 -8.02 22.93
C PHE A 54 32.16 -9.03 22.55
N ASN A 55 33.39 -8.84 23.05
CA ASN A 55 34.47 -9.80 22.85
C ASN A 55 34.88 -10.42 24.19
N ALA A 56 34.52 -11.70 24.35
CA ALA A 56 34.70 -12.51 25.54
C ALA A 56 36.15 -13.01 25.67
N THR A 57 36.75 -12.80 26.83
CA THR A 57 38.17 -13.06 27.10
C THR A 57 38.45 -14.46 27.63
N ASP A 58 37.42 -15.15 28.12
CA ASP A 58 37.44 -16.50 28.68
C ASP A 58 36.16 -17.26 28.27
N LYS A 59 36.05 -18.55 28.62
CA LYS A 59 34.90 -19.39 28.29
C LYS A 59 33.62 -18.89 28.95
N LEU A 60 32.57 -18.66 28.17
CA LEU A 60 31.24 -18.25 28.60
C LEU A 60 30.39 -19.46 29.01
N THR A 61 29.65 -19.30 30.11
CA THR A 61 28.67 -20.28 30.61
C THR A 61 27.23 -19.78 30.57
N ARG A 62 27.02 -18.46 30.52
CA ARG A 62 25.68 -17.86 30.46
C ARG A 62 25.69 -16.44 29.88
N VAL A 63 24.61 -16.09 29.18
CA VAL A 63 24.22 -14.72 28.86
C VAL A 63 22.90 -14.42 29.56
N SER A 64 22.80 -13.29 30.25
CA SER A 64 21.56 -12.84 30.88
C SER A 64 21.10 -11.52 30.27
N VAL A 65 19.80 -11.36 30.01
CA VAL A 65 19.22 -10.11 29.50
C VAL A 65 18.07 -9.67 30.39
N TYR A 66 17.99 -8.38 30.70
CA TYR A 66 16.84 -7.81 31.41
C TYR A 66 15.74 -7.42 30.42
N ILE A 67 14.73 -8.27 30.35
CA ILE A 67 13.52 -8.05 29.55
C ILE A 67 12.57 -7.14 30.31
N THR A 68 11.95 -6.21 29.59
CA THR A 68 10.80 -5.44 30.06
C THR A 68 9.53 -5.95 29.37
N THR A 69 8.43 -5.97 30.09
CA THR A 69 7.15 -6.51 29.62
C THR A 69 6.07 -5.45 29.79
N PHE A 70 5.32 -5.18 28.72
CA PHE A 70 4.24 -4.22 28.75
C PHE A 70 2.92 -5.00 28.70
N GLY A 71 2.24 -5.14 29.86
CA GLY A 71 0.97 -5.88 29.97
C GLY A 71 1.11 -7.36 30.36
N ALA A 72 0.38 -8.23 29.66
CA ALA A 72 0.19 -9.66 29.98
C ALA A 72 1.43 -10.56 29.70
N THR A 73 1.27 -11.89 29.72
CA THR A 73 2.31 -12.85 29.31
C THR A 73 2.82 -12.57 27.89
N LYS A 74 4.14 -12.70 27.67
CA LYS A 74 4.82 -12.46 26.39
C LYS A 74 5.81 -13.58 26.05
N ASP A 75 6.10 -13.78 24.77
CA ASP A 75 7.13 -14.72 24.31
C ASP A 75 8.30 -13.97 23.65
N CYS A 76 9.53 -14.42 23.91
CA CYS A 76 10.73 -13.89 23.27
C CYS A 76 11.76 -15.00 23.01
N ARG A 77 12.66 -14.78 22.04
CA ARG A 77 13.79 -15.66 21.76
C ARG A 77 15.08 -14.96 22.12
N ILE A 78 15.98 -15.62 22.86
CA ILE A 78 17.34 -15.13 23.07
C ILE A 78 18.30 -16.06 22.34
N ALA A 79 19.19 -15.50 21.54
CA ALA A 79 20.23 -16.24 20.82
C ALA A 79 21.60 -15.59 21.00
N LEU A 80 22.64 -16.42 21.06
CA LEU A 80 24.04 -16.02 21.02
C LEU A 80 24.64 -16.47 19.68
N TYR A 81 25.17 -15.53 18.91
CA TYR A 81 25.88 -15.79 17.66
C TYR A 81 27.36 -15.50 17.84
N LYS A 82 28.22 -16.28 17.18
CA LYS A 82 29.63 -15.91 17.02
C LYS A 82 29.70 -14.76 16.01
N TRP A 83 30.47 -13.73 16.31
CA TRP A 83 30.58 -12.55 15.45
C TRP A 83 31.29 -12.88 14.13
N GLU A 84 30.61 -12.56 13.04
CA GLU A 84 31.14 -12.53 11.67
C GLU A 84 31.33 -11.06 11.23
N GLU A 85 31.87 -10.78 10.03
CA GLU A 85 32.29 -9.42 9.63
C GLU A 85 31.23 -8.29 9.73
N SER A 86 29.94 -8.59 9.87
CA SER A 86 28.83 -7.63 10.05
C SER A 86 27.67 -8.21 10.87
N TYR A 87 26.76 -7.34 11.35
CA TYR A 87 25.50 -7.78 12.00
C TYR A 87 24.69 -8.75 11.13
N SER A 88 24.44 -8.39 9.87
CA SER A 88 23.58 -9.17 8.95
C SER A 88 24.11 -10.58 8.68
N LYS A 89 25.44 -10.73 8.51
CA LYS A 89 26.08 -12.05 8.38
C LYS A 89 26.05 -12.83 9.70
N THR A 90 26.25 -12.15 10.83
CA THR A 90 26.21 -12.75 12.16
C THR A 90 24.85 -13.38 12.46
N VAL A 91 23.73 -12.64 12.31
CA VAL A 91 22.39 -13.16 12.60
C VAL A 91 21.86 -14.17 11.57
N SER A 92 22.47 -14.19 10.38
CA SER A 92 22.20 -15.19 9.33
C SER A 92 23.01 -16.49 9.50
N SER A 93 23.93 -16.54 10.47
CA SER A 93 24.71 -17.72 10.82
C SER A 93 23.94 -18.62 11.81
N ALA A 94 24.38 -19.87 11.98
CA ALA A 94 23.82 -20.73 13.02
C ALA A 94 24.16 -20.18 14.43
N PRO A 95 23.18 -19.99 15.33
CA PRO A 95 23.45 -19.55 16.68
C PRO A 95 24.26 -20.60 17.45
N VAL A 96 25.18 -20.12 18.30
CA VAL A 96 25.96 -20.93 19.24
C VAL A 96 25.07 -21.48 20.35
N ALA A 97 24.06 -20.70 20.74
CA ALA A 97 22.99 -21.12 21.65
C ALA A 97 21.73 -20.31 21.34
N VAL A 98 20.55 -20.91 21.51
CA VAL A 98 19.25 -20.24 21.33
C VAL A 98 18.20 -20.88 22.23
N GLU A 99 17.34 -20.07 22.84
CA GLU A 99 16.25 -20.50 23.71
C GLU A 99 15.00 -19.63 23.50
N ASP A 100 13.84 -20.28 23.40
CA ASP A 100 12.53 -19.65 23.32
C ASP A 100 11.90 -19.57 24.71
N PHE A 101 11.81 -18.36 25.25
CA PHE A 101 11.21 -18.08 26.55
C PHE A 101 9.73 -17.75 26.37
N LYS A 102 8.86 -18.59 26.94
CA LYS A 102 7.41 -18.43 26.89
C LYS A 102 6.84 -17.88 28.19
N ASP A 103 5.69 -17.24 28.09
CA ASP A 103 4.91 -16.73 29.23
C ASP A 103 5.74 -15.84 30.18
N VAL A 104 6.59 -14.98 29.61
CA VAL A 104 7.44 -14.05 30.35
C VAL A 104 6.54 -13.03 31.06
N LEU A 105 6.55 -13.09 32.40
CA LEU A 105 5.79 -12.21 33.29
C LEU A 105 6.70 -11.24 34.05
N GLY A 106 6.43 -9.94 33.87
CA GLY A 106 7.08 -8.85 34.58
C GLY A 106 8.53 -8.58 34.15
N ASN A 107 9.01 -7.37 34.42
CA ASN A 107 10.37 -6.95 34.07
C ASN A 107 11.40 -7.80 34.86
N ARG A 108 12.20 -8.62 34.16
CA ARG A 108 13.05 -9.63 34.79
C ARG A 108 14.30 -9.98 33.98
N TRP A 109 15.28 -10.57 34.65
CA TRP A 109 16.40 -11.24 34.00
C TRP A 109 15.95 -12.60 33.45
N LEU A 110 16.15 -12.81 32.16
CA LEU A 110 16.16 -14.13 31.51
C LEU A 110 17.61 -14.58 31.31
N ASN A 111 17.83 -15.89 31.21
CA ASN A 111 19.16 -16.50 31.23
C ASN A 111 19.26 -17.55 30.12
N LEU A 112 20.03 -17.25 29.08
CA LEU A 112 20.46 -18.23 28.08
C LEU A 112 21.74 -18.91 28.60
N ASN A 113 21.67 -20.20 28.91
CA ASN A 113 22.87 -20.97 29.24
C ASN A 113 23.64 -21.29 27.95
N VAL A 114 24.97 -21.18 27.97
CA VAL A 114 25.80 -21.35 26.77
C VAL A 114 27.05 -22.16 27.09
N GLU A 115 27.58 -22.86 26.08
CA GLU A 115 28.95 -23.38 26.11
C GLU A 115 29.72 -22.73 24.96
N ALA A 116 30.31 -21.57 25.20
CA ALA A 116 31.02 -20.82 24.17
C ALA A 116 32.45 -20.51 24.63
N GLU A 117 33.43 -20.81 23.79
CA GLU A 117 34.84 -20.49 24.02
C GLU A 117 35.08 -18.96 24.03
N LYS A 118 36.30 -18.53 24.37
CA LYS A 118 36.67 -17.11 24.22
C LYS A 118 36.60 -16.66 22.76
N GLY A 119 36.17 -15.43 22.52
CA GLY A 119 35.99 -14.88 21.18
C GLY A 119 34.95 -13.76 21.12
N GLU A 120 34.68 -13.29 19.91
CA GLU A 120 33.73 -12.20 19.68
C GLU A 120 32.32 -12.75 19.36
N TYR A 121 31.30 -12.13 19.97
CA TYR A 121 29.93 -12.62 19.98
C TYR A 121 28.92 -11.48 19.86
N LEU A 122 27.70 -11.82 19.43
CA LEU A 122 26.51 -10.97 19.44
C LEU A 122 25.39 -11.74 20.15
N ALA A 123 24.93 -11.24 21.29
CA ALA A 123 23.71 -11.72 21.94
C ALA A 123 22.51 -10.90 21.46
N VAL A 124 21.42 -11.54 21.04
CA VAL A 124 20.23 -10.90 20.48
C VAL A 124 18.97 -11.43 21.16
N VAL A 125 18.07 -10.52 21.53
CA VAL A 125 16.67 -10.80 21.85
C VAL A 125 15.84 -10.52 20.60
N TYR A 126 14.98 -11.45 20.21
CA TYR A 126 13.99 -11.29 19.15
C TYR A 126 12.59 -11.27 19.73
N TYR A 127 11.72 -10.50 19.10
CA TYR A 127 10.28 -10.62 19.28
C TYR A 127 9.80 -12.03 18.89
N VAL A 128 8.87 -12.59 19.67
CA VAL A 128 8.12 -13.80 19.26
C VAL A 128 6.62 -13.55 19.40
N LYS A 129 6.12 -13.10 20.56
CA LYS A 129 4.70 -12.78 20.74
C LYS A 129 4.45 -11.72 21.82
N GLY A 130 3.67 -10.71 21.47
CA GLY A 130 3.21 -9.65 22.36
C GLY A 130 4.32 -8.64 22.67
N ARG A 131 3.93 -7.48 23.22
CA ARG A 131 4.85 -6.36 23.46
C ARG A 131 5.94 -6.65 24.50
N ILE A 132 7.16 -6.95 24.03
CA ILE A 132 8.38 -7.09 24.84
C ILE A 132 9.32 -5.90 24.62
N GLY A 133 10.21 -5.66 25.58
CA GLY A 133 11.29 -4.71 25.45
C GLY A 133 12.56 -5.15 26.16
N VAL A 134 13.58 -4.30 26.10
CA VAL A 134 14.82 -4.44 26.87
C VAL A 134 15.16 -3.13 27.55
N SER A 135 15.64 -3.20 28.80
CA SER A 135 16.03 -1.98 29.51
C SER A 135 17.42 -1.53 29.08
N GLN A 136 17.55 -0.29 28.60
CA GLN A 136 18.75 0.28 27.99
C GLN A 136 19.26 1.50 28.78
N THR A 137 20.56 1.69 28.81
CA THR A 137 21.25 2.84 29.41
C THR A 137 21.79 3.74 28.32
N ARG A 138 21.81 5.06 28.52
CA ARG A 138 22.27 6.03 27.48
C ARG A 138 23.79 6.09 27.31
N THR A 139 24.57 5.57 28.25
CA THR A 139 26.04 5.58 28.20
C THR A 139 26.57 4.25 27.68
N HIS A 140 27.49 4.29 26.71
CA HIS A 140 28.26 3.11 26.32
C HIS A 140 29.33 2.77 27.36
N ILE A 141 29.57 1.48 27.57
CA ILE A 141 30.83 0.95 28.11
C ILE A 141 31.77 0.57 26.96
N GLU A 142 33.08 0.63 27.20
CA GLU A 142 34.07 0.21 26.22
C GLU A 142 33.90 -1.26 25.81
N HIS A 143 34.33 -1.57 24.58
CA HIS A 143 34.34 -2.94 24.03
C HIS A 143 32.95 -3.59 23.88
N THR A 144 31.90 -2.76 23.76
CA THR A 144 30.55 -3.19 23.42
C THR A 144 29.96 -2.35 22.27
N VAL A 145 29.07 -2.95 21.48
CA VAL A 145 28.19 -2.23 20.55
C VAL A 145 26.78 -2.80 20.70
N THR A 146 25.80 -1.95 20.98
CA THR A 146 24.39 -2.36 20.98
C THR A 146 23.83 -2.25 19.57
N TYR A 147 22.98 -3.21 19.19
CA TYR A 147 22.22 -3.20 17.95
C TYR A 147 20.71 -3.23 18.26
N THR A 148 19.92 -2.43 17.55
CA THR A 148 18.45 -2.37 17.63
C THR A 148 17.90 -2.43 16.22
N ASN A 149 17.13 -3.47 15.91
CA ASN A 149 16.64 -3.80 14.57
C ASN A 149 17.75 -3.85 13.49
N GLY A 150 18.96 -4.26 13.89
CA GLY A 150 20.17 -4.30 13.04
C GLY A 150 21.00 -3.02 12.98
N TYR A 151 20.51 -1.91 13.53
CA TYR A 151 21.24 -0.64 13.61
C TYR A 151 22.06 -0.50 14.87
N LYS A 152 23.20 0.20 14.80
CA LYS A 152 23.98 0.56 15.99
C LYS A 152 23.14 1.50 16.87
N GLY A 153 22.69 1.00 18.01
CA GLY A 153 21.87 1.73 18.98
C GLY A 153 22.72 2.50 20.00
N LEU A 154 22.14 3.54 20.58
CA LEU A 154 22.81 4.39 21.59
C LEU A 154 22.95 3.69 22.95
N GLY A 155 24.12 3.82 23.58
CA GLY A 155 24.41 3.24 24.88
C GLY A 155 24.35 1.70 24.91
N ASN A 156 23.86 1.12 26.01
CA ASN A 156 23.89 -0.34 26.20
C ASN A 156 22.59 -0.92 26.76
N ILE A 157 22.17 -2.05 26.17
CA ILE A 157 21.14 -2.92 26.75
C ILE A 157 21.66 -3.52 28.05
N SER A 158 20.78 -3.65 29.06
CA SER A 158 21.03 -4.34 30.33
C SER A 158 21.25 -5.84 30.11
N MET A 159 22.43 -6.20 29.61
CA MET A 159 22.92 -7.57 29.42
C MET A 159 24.06 -7.90 30.37
N LYS A 160 24.25 -9.18 30.66
CA LYS A 160 25.36 -9.71 31.46
C LYS A 160 25.91 -10.96 30.81
N ILE A 161 27.19 -11.22 31.05
CA ILE A 161 27.85 -12.48 30.70
C ILE A 161 28.42 -13.12 31.97
N THR A 162 28.37 -14.44 32.06
CA THR A 162 29.05 -15.21 33.10
C THR A 162 30.11 -16.10 32.45
N TYR A 163 31.33 -16.04 32.99
CA TYR A 163 32.45 -16.89 32.61
C TYR A 163 32.53 -18.15 33.47
N ASP A 164 33.21 -19.20 33.00
CA ASP A 164 33.53 -20.42 33.78
C ASP A 164 34.60 -20.17 34.87
N GLY A 165 35.35 -19.07 34.74
CA GLY A 165 36.41 -18.67 35.65
C GLY A 165 36.40 -17.18 36.01
N GLU A 166 37.54 -16.70 36.50
CA GLU A 166 37.85 -15.28 36.69
C GLU A 166 38.78 -14.85 35.56
N PRO A 167 38.31 -14.05 34.58
CA PRO A 167 39.15 -13.60 33.48
C PRO A 167 40.12 -12.50 33.96
N SER A 168 41.30 -12.41 33.33
CA SER A 168 42.27 -11.36 33.64
C SER A 168 41.83 -9.94 33.21
N THR A 169 40.87 -9.87 32.27
CA THR A 169 40.25 -8.63 31.75
C THR A 169 38.79 -8.92 31.42
N SER A 170 37.87 -7.99 31.68
CA SER A 170 36.43 -8.23 31.55
C SER A 170 35.95 -8.47 30.12
N LEU A 171 36.51 -7.73 29.16
CA LEU A 171 36.23 -7.76 27.71
C LEU A 171 37.52 -7.42 26.94
N ALA A 172 37.63 -7.89 25.69
CA ALA A 172 38.69 -7.51 24.76
C ALA A 172 38.19 -6.48 23.72
N PRO A 173 39.07 -5.76 23.00
CA PRO A 173 38.66 -4.89 21.90
C PRO A 173 37.87 -5.65 20.81
N LEU A 174 36.85 -5.00 20.26
CA LEU A 174 36.04 -5.52 19.15
C LEU A 174 36.83 -5.47 17.83
N SER A 175 36.55 -6.40 16.92
CA SER A 175 37.06 -6.30 15.54
C SER A 175 36.42 -5.12 14.79
N LYS A 176 37.02 -4.69 13.68
CA LYS A 176 36.41 -3.66 12.85
C LYS A 176 35.22 -4.26 12.08
N GLU A 177 34.03 -3.69 12.27
CA GLU A 177 32.86 -4.05 11.47
C GLU A 177 33.03 -3.63 10.00
N LYS A 178 32.58 -4.50 9.09
CA LYS A 178 32.53 -4.22 7.67
C LYS A 178 31.15 -3.66 7.32
N GLU A 179 31.13 -2.36 7.06
CA GLU A 179 29.97 -1.67 6.52
C GLU A 179 29.59 -2.21 5.12
N PRO A 180 28.29 -2.17 4.72
CA PRO A 180 27.84 -2.65 3.42
C PRO A 180 28.57 -2.01 2.24
N GLU A 181 28.75 -2.75 1.15
CA GLU A 181 29.40 -2.23 -0.05
C GLU A 181 28.53 -1.16 -0.73
N LYS A 182 29.16 -0.07 -1.17
CA LYS A 182 28.47 1.04 -1.83
C LYS A 182 28.06 0.65 -3.25
N VAL A 183 26.79 0.84 -3.58
CA VAL A 183 26.24 0.65 -4.93
C VAL A 183 27.04 1.44 -5.95
N SER A 184 27.48 0.75 -7.01
CA SER A 184 28.43 1.28 -8.00
C SER A 184 27.82 2.34 -8.93
N ASP A 185 26.50 2.30 -9.13
CA ASP A 185 25.74 3.29 -9.86
C ASP A 185 24.45 3.65 -9.09
N PRO A 186 24.43 4.76 -8.33
CA PRO A 186 23.26 5.19 -7.56
C PRO A 186 22.21 5.92 -8.40
N ARG A 187 22.27 5.87 -9.74
CA ARG A 187 21.28 6.53 -10.63
C ARG A 187 20.03 5.66 -10.78
N LYS A 188 18.93 6.29 -11.25
CA LYS A 188 17.65 5.61 -11.51
C LYS A 188 17.83 4.43 -12.47
N PRO A 189 17.58 3.18 -12.03
CA PRO A 189 17.71 2.02 -12.89
C PRO A 189 16.60 2.03 -13.95
N LYS A 190 16.92 1.51 -15.14
CA LYS A 190 15.93 1.27 -16.19
C LYS A 190 15.42 -0.16 -16.06
N LEU A 191 14.11 -0.32 -15.91
CA LEU A 191 13.49 -1.64 -15.95
C LEU A 191 13.80 -2.32 -17.30
N PRO A 192 14.21 -3.61 -17.32
CA PRO A 192 14.41 -4.37 -18.55
C PRO A 192 13.18 -4.38 -19.45
N LYS A 193 13.34 -4.53 -20.77
CA LYS A 193 12.21 -4.52 -21.72
C LYS A 193 11.24 -5.69 -21.50
N ASP A 194 11.77 -6.80 -21.02
CA ASP A 194 11.12 -8.05 -20.62
C ASP A 194 10.57 -8.02 -19.20
N HIS A 195 10.78 -6.94 -18.43
CA HIS A 195 10.19 -6.77 -17.10
C HIS A 195 8.65 -6.83 -17.17
N PRO A 196 7.96 -7.52 -16.25
CA PRO A 196 6.50 -7.72 -16.29
C PRO A 196 5.67 -6.45 -16.51
N ILE A 197 6.01 -5.34 -15.83
CA ILE A 197 5.41 -4.00 -16.06
C ILE A 197 5.43 -3.60 -17.54
N ASN A 198 6.59 -3.73 -18.21
CA ASN A 198 6.77 -3.34 -19.61
C ASN A 198 6.12 -4.34 -20.59
N GLN A 199 6.04 -5.62 -20.22
CA GLN A 199 5.41 -6.67 -21.05
C GLN A 199 3.89 -6.62 -20.98
N ARG A 200 3.30 -6.42 -19.78
CA ARG A 200 1.85 -6.30 -19.59
C ARG A 200 1.32 -4.96 -20.05
N ASN A 201 2.07 -3.88 -19.81
CA ASN A 201 1.73 -2.52 -20.22
C ASN A 201 0.29 -2.16 -19.85
N VAL A 202 -0.10 -2.46 -18.60
CA VAL A 202 -1.41 -2.12 -18.04
C VAL A 202 -1.53 -0.60 -17.99
N LYS A 203 -2.67 -0.05 -18.42
CA LYS A 203 -2.93 1.39 -18.53
C LYS A 203 -4.17 1.83 -17.73
N PRO A 204 -4.11 1.91 -16.40
CA PRO A 204 -5.26 2.31 -15.58
C PRO A 204 -5.83 3.68 -15.92
N GLU A 205 -5.02 4.58 -16.48
CA GLU A 205 -5.44 5.89 -16.98
C GLU A 205 -6.40 5.82 -18.18
N THR A 206 -6.51 4.65 -18.84
CA THR A 206 -7.46 4.39 -19.94
C THR A 206 -8.77 3.72 -19.49
N TRP A 207 -8.86 3.30 -18.23
CA TRP A 207 -10.08 2.73 -17.65
C TRP A 207 -11.09 3.82 -17.31
N HIS A 208 -12.37 3.47 -17.23
CA HIS A 208 -13.45 4.39 -16.85
C HIS A 208 -14.15 3.88 -15.58
N ALA A 209 -14.73 4.80 -14.80
CA ALA A 209 -15.50 4.50 -13.60
C ALA A 209 -16.45 5.66 -13.28
N ILE A 210 -17.50 5.36 -12.52
CA ILE A 210 -18.30 6.34 -11.78
C ILE A 210 -18.27 5.97 -10.30
N ASP A 211 -18.23 6.95 -9.41
CA ASP A 211 -18.33 6.74 -7.97
C ASP A 211 -19.79 6.75 -7.48
N ALA A 212 -19.99 6.61 -6.15
CA ALA A 212 -21.32 6.58 -5.55
C ALA A 212 -22.09 7.92 -5.65
N LEU A 213 -21.43 9.00 -6.06
CA LEU A 213 -22.03 10.30 -6.35
C LEU A 213 -22.33 10.49 -7.85
N GLY A 214 -22.00 9.50 -8.69
CA GLY A 214 -22.16 9.58 -10.14
C GLY A 214 -21.11 10.46 -10.82
N ARG A 215 -19.97 10.75 -10.16
CA ARG A 215 -18.87 11.50 -10.77
C ARG A 215 -18.11 10.60 -11.74
N GLU A 216 -18.20 10.88 -13.04
CA GLU A 216 -17.42 10.20 -14.08
C GLU A 216 -15.93 10.55 -13.98
N LEU A 217 -15.06 9.55 -14.19
CA LEU A 217 -13.63 9.81 -14.36
C LEU A 217 -13.33 10.49 -15.70
N PRO A 218 -12.52 11.58 -15.71
CA PRO A 218 -12.13 12.25 -16.94
C PRO A 218 -11.39 11.30 -17.90
N ASP A 219 -11.68 11.46 -19.20
CA ASP A 219 -11.09 10.71 -20.29
C ASP A 219 -10.12 11.57 -21.13
N TYR A 220 -9.61 11.00 -22.22
CA TYR A 220 -8.66 11.68 -23.10
C TYR A 220 -9.23 12.92 -23.79
N GLU A 221 -10.52 12.97 -24.12
CA GLU A 221 -11.13 14.15 -24.74
C GLU A 221 -11.31 15.28 -23.70
N ALA A 222 -11.53 14.93 -22.43
CA ALA A 222 -11.64 15.89 -21.32
C ALA A 222 -10.29 16.48 -20.86
N VAL A 223 -9.22 15.70 -20.75
CA VAL A 223 -7.93 16.15 -20.16
C VAL A 223 -6.73 16.11 -21.09
N GLY A 224 -6.87 15.54 -22.29
CA GLY A 224 -5.80 15.41 -23.28
C GLY A 224 -4.70 14.42 -22.89
N SER A 225 -3.62 14.44 -23.68
CA SER A 225 -2.50 13.52 -23.56
C SER A 225 -1.67 13.71 -22.27
N SER A 226 -1.16 12.61 -21.71
CA SER A 226 -0.23 12.62 -20.58
C SER A 226 0.93 13.62 -20.76
N LYS A 227 1.06 14.53 -19.79
CA LYS A 227 2.08 15.57 -19.66
C LYS A 227 3.37 14.95 -19.12
N LYS A 228 4.52 15.47 -19.55
CA LYS A 228 5.84 15.03 -19.08
C LYS A 228 6.24 15.81 -17.82
N ASN A 229 7.03 15.17 -16.96
CA ASN A 229 7.62 15.76 -15.75
C ASN A 229 6.58 16.35 -14.78
N LYS A 230 5.41 15.69 -14.65
CA LYS A 230 4.36 16.02 -13.68
C LYS A 230 4.15 14.82 -12.77
N TYR A 231 4.36 15.02 -11.48
CA TYR A 231 4.43 13.97 -10.46
C TYR A 231 3.38 14.18 -9.37
N VAL A 232 2.85 13.10 -8.84
CA VAL A 232 1.98 13.11 -7.66
C VAL A 232 2.64 12.29 -6.57
N ALA A 233 2.96 12.96 -5.46
CA ALA A 233 3.36 12.34 -4.21
C ALA A 233 2.14 12.14 -3.31
N MET A 234 2.15 11.09 -2.50
CA MET A 234 1.11 10.79 -1.51
C MET A 234 1.74 10.58 -0.14
N PHE A 235 1.21 11.24 0.89
CA PHE A 235 1.69 11.11 2.26
C PHE A 235 1.13 9.82 2.88
N TYR A 236 1.99 9.05 3.55
CA TYR A 236 1.73 7.63 3.84
C TYR A 236 2.31 7.21 5.19
N TRP A 237 1.52 6.46 5.97
CA TRP A 237 1.86 6.00 7.32
C TRP A 237 2.18 4.51 7.34
N ILE A 238 3.28 4.19 8.02
CA ILE A 238 3.87 2.85 8.18
C ILE A 238 4.08 2.48 9.67
N ALA A 239 3.32 3.13 10.56
CA ALA A 239 3.46 3.02 12.02
C ALA A 239 2.21 2.46 12.73
N HIS A 240 1.31 1.80 11.99
CA HIS A 240 0.06 1.17 12.50
C HIS A 240 0.29 -0.09 13.35
N ASP A 241 1.48 -0.28 13.89
CA ASP A 241 1.85 -1.31 14.87
C ASP A 241 2.63 -0.74 16.08
N TYR A 242 2.90 0.57 16.10
CA TYR A 242 3.64 1.24 17.17
C TYR A 242 2.80 1.50 18.43
N PHE A 243 1.52 1.83 18.26
CA PHE A 243 0.57 1.97 19.36
C PHE A 243 0.25 0.59 19.97
N GLU A 244 -0.30 0.55 21.19
CA GLU A 244 -0.55 -0.71 21.90
C GLU A 244 -1.65 -1.54 21.21
N ILE A 245 -1.26 -2.48 20.34
CA ILE A 245 -2.19 -3.32 19.57
C ILE A 245 -3.04 -4.28 20.42
N GLU A 246 -2.80 -4.39 21.73
CA GLU A 246 -3.50 -5.36 22.61
C GLU A 246 -4.86 -4.85 23.14
N GLY A 247 -5.17 -3.57 22.97
CA GLY A 247 -6.50 -2.99 23.26
C GLY A 247 -7.45 -3.03 22.04
N MET A 248 -8.70 -2.57 22.21
CA MET A 248 -9.67 -2.54 21.10
C MET A 248 -9.44 -1.34 20.17
N PRO A 249 -9.55 -1.50 18.83
CA PRO A 249 -9.64 -0.37 17.92
C PRO A 249 -10.99 0.34 18.11
N ILE A 250 -10.98 1.66 18.31
CA ILE A 250 -12.20 2.45 18.54
C ILE A 250 -12.50 3.33 17.34
N ASN A 251 -13.58 3.01 16.61
CA ASN A 251 -14.11 3.84 15.53
C ASN A 251 -14.80 5.08 16.12
N LEU A 252 -14.14 6.24 16.00
CA LEU A 252 -14.60 7.53 16.52
C LEU A 252 -15.85 8.04 15.80
N THR A 253 -16.00 7.85 14.48
CA THR A 253 -17.24 8.23 13.77
C THR A 253 -18.46 7.53 14.35
N ASN A 254 -18.36 6.22 14.59
CA ASN A 254 -19.44 5.43 15.21
C ASN A 254 -19.63 5.74 16.70
N LEU A 255 -18.55 6.07 17.42
CA LEU A 255 -18.62 6.50 18.81
C LEU A 255 -19.34 7.85 18.96
N MET A 256 -19.01 8.83 18.11
CA MET A 256 -19.62 10.17 18.13
C MET A 256 -21.06 10.18 17.60
N LYS A 257 -21.43 9.23 16.72
CA LYS A 257 -22.84 8.97 16.36
C LYS A 257 -23.68 8.49 17.57
N GLN A 258 -23.07 7.84 18.57
CA GLN A 258 -23.75 7.28 19.75
C GLN A 258 -23.65 8.16 21.01
N TYR A 259 -22.51 8.80 21.22
CA TYR A 259 -22.17 9.59 22.41
C TYR A 259 -21.58 10.97 22.03
N PRO A 260 -22.33 11.83 21.31
CA PRO A 260 -21.83 13.13 20.86
C PRO A 260 -21.46 14.06 22.02
N GLU A 261 -22.05 13.88 23.20
CA GLU A 261 -21.70 14.61 24.43
C GLU A 261 -20.27 14.33 24.92
N ALA A 262 -19.70 13.17 24.56
CA ALA A 262 -18.34 12.80 24.94
C ALA A 262 -17.27 13.62 24.17
N LYS A 263 -17.64 14.27 23.06
CA LYS A 263 -16.70 14.94 22.12
C LYS A 263 -15.69 15.85 22.82
N ASN A 264 -16.16 16.65 23.79
CA ASN A 264 -15.36 17.65 24.50
C ASN A 264 -15.19 17.33 26.00
N ASP A 265 -15.64 16.16 26.47
CA ASP A 265 -15.48 15.75 27.88
C ASP A 265 -14.40 14.66 27.99
N TYR A 266 -13.21 15.06 28.46
CA TYR A 266 -12.07 14.16 28.62
C TYR A 266 -12.32 13.07 29.69
N LYS A 267 -13.24 13.32 30.63
CA LYS A 267 -13.58 12.44 31.76
C LYS A 267 -14.87 11.64 31.52
N HIS A 268 -15.49 11.78 30.35
CA HIS A 268 -16.70 11.03 30.00
C HIS A 268 -16.46 9.53 30.08
N ARG A 269 -17.41 8.79 30.65
CA ARG A 269 -17.21 7.38 31.03
C ARG A 269 -16.85 6.46 29.87
N ILE A 270 -17.35 6.77 28.68
CA ILE A 270 -17.18 5.93 27.49
C ILE A 270 -15.70 5.76 27.15
N TRP A 271 -14.86 6.76 27.43
CA TRP A 271 -13.45 6.74 27.08
C TRP A 271 -12.62 5.69 27.85
N TYR A 272 -13.03 5.35 29.08
CA TYR A 272 -12.36 4.31 29.89
C TYR A 272 -13.07 2.95 29.84
N GLU A 273 -14.38 2.92 29.56
CA GLU A 273 -15.14 1.67 29.41
C GLU A 273 -14.70 0.86 28.17
N GLN A 274 -14.26 1.55 27.11
CA GLN A 274 -13.92 0.97 25.80
C GLN A 274 -12.55 0.28 25.71
N LYS A 275 -11.62 0.51 26.66
CA LYS A 275 -10.24 -0.04 26.66
C LYS A 275 -9.51 0.11 25.30
N ALA A 276 -9.49 1.34 24.79
CA ALA A 276 -8.93 1.65 23.48
C ALA A 276 -7.42 1.31 23.37
N ALA A 277 -7.04 0.60 22.31
CA ALA A 277 -5.67 0.54 21.81
C ALA A 277 -5.29 1.83 21.07
N ALA A 278 -6.16 2.20 20.14
CA ALA A 278 -6.00 3.32 19.23
C ALA A 278 -7.39 3.85 18.85
N TYR A 279 -7.47 5.14 18.59
CA TYR A 279 -8.68 5.80 18.15
C TYR A 279 -8.62 5.99 16.64
N PHE A 280 -9.41 5.20 15.91
CA PHE A 280 -9.53 5.23 14.47
C PHE A 280 -10.63 6.22 14.06
N TRP A 281 -10.43 7.06 13.05
CA TRP A 281 -11.49 8.00 12.64
C TRP A 281 -12.69 7.27 12.00
N ASP A 282 -12.46 6.19 11.25
CA ASP A 282 -13.46 5.24 10.75
C ASP A 282 -12.82 3.83 10.56
N GLU A 283 -13.56 2.82 10.09
CA GLU A 283 -13.01 1.51 9.76
C GLU A 283 -12.41 1.48 8.35
N PRO A 284 -11.11 1.14 8.19
CA PRO A 284 -10.51 0.96 6.88
C PRO A 284 -11.22 -0.15 6.09
N LEU A 285 -11.25 -0.05 4.76
CA LEU A 285 -11.87 -1.09 3.92
C LEU A 285 -11.27 -2.48 4.20
N TYR A 286 -9.98 -2.56 4.46
CA TYR A 286 -9.28 -3.80 4.81
C TYR A 286 -9.31 -4.15 6.32
N GLY A 287 -10.13 -3.45 7.12
CA GLY A 287 -10.23 -3.61 8.57
C GLY A 287 -9.13 -2.87 9.33
N TYR A 288 -9.09 -3.02 10.66
CA TYR A 288 -8.09 -2.40 11.56
C TYR A 288 -6.74 -3.12 11.46
N TYR A 289 -6.13 -3.03 10.28
CA TYR A 289 -4.85 -3.68 9.94
C TYR A 289 -3.66 -3.04 10.66
N THR A 290 -2.55 -3.76 10.70
CA THR A 290 -1.26 -3.26 11.21
C THR A 290 -0.29 -2.97 10.06
N SER A 291 0.81 -2.25 10.31
CA SER A 291 1.84 -1.99 9.28
C SER A 291 2.69 -3.21 8.90
N LEU A 292 2.28 -4.41 9.35
CA LEU A 292 2.90 -5.68 9.03
C LEU A 292 1.97 -6.58 8.19
N ASP A 293 0.78 -6.09 7.84
CA ASP A 293 -0.15 -6.76 6.94
C ASP A 293 0.29 -6.56 5.47
N LYS A 294 1.03 -7.54 4.97
CA LYS A 294 1.56 -7.56 3.60
C LYS A 294 0.45 -7.55 2.53
N TYR A 295 -0.70 -8.19 2.80
CA TYR A 295 -1.85 -8.22 1.88
C TYR A 295 -2.41 -6.80 1.68
N VAL A 296 -2.51 -6.01 2.74
CA VAL A 296 -2.95 -4.60 2.64
C VAL A 296 -1.97 -3.79 1.79
N TYR A 297 -0.66 -3.94 1.98
CA TYR A 297 0.33 -3.28 1.14
C TYR A 297 0.31 -3.76 -0.32
N ARG A 298 0.02 -5.04 -0.58
CA ARG A 298 -0.19 -5.58 -1.94
C ARG A 298 -1.37 -4.89 -2.64
N LYS A 299 -2.48 -4.65 -1.93
CA LYS A 299 -3.65 -3.90 -2.43
C LYS A 299 -3.38 -2.41 -2.59
N HIS A 300 -2.68 -1.77 -1.65
CA HIS A 300 -2.28 -0.36 -1.78
C HIS A 300 -1.36 -0.12 -2.98
N ALA A 301 -0.45 -1.05 -3.27
CA ALA A 301 0.39 -1.03 -4.46
C ALA A 301 -0.43 -0.94 -5.76
N GLU A 302 -1.53 -1.70 -5.85
CA GLU A 302 -2.46 -1.71 -6.99
C GLU A 302 -3.27 -0.43 -7.07
N MET A 303 -3.90 -0.02 -5.96
CA MET A 303 -4.76 1.17 -5.90
C MET A 303 -3.98 2.45 -6.22
N LEU A 304 -2.80 2.62 -5.63
CA LEU A 304 -1.97 3.81 -5.88
C LEU A 304 -1.38 3.83 -7.30
N ALA A 305 -1.04 2.67 -7.86
CA ALA A 305 -0.65 2.56 -9.27
C ALA A 305 -1.83 2.89 -10.21
N ASN A 306 -3.04 2.39 -9.89
CA ASN A 306 -4.26 2.65 -10.64
C ASN A 306 -4.70 4.12 -10.60
N ALA A 307 -4.44 4.81 -9.49
CA ALA A 307 -4.61 6.24 -9.36
C ALA A 307 -3.53 7.07 -10.08
N GLY A 308 -2.41 6.46 -10.45
CA GLY A 308 -1.29 7.14 -11.11
C GLY A 308 -0.43 7.97 -10.16
N VAL A 309 -0.36 7.59 -8.88
CA VAL A 309 0.58 8.15 -7.89
C VAL A 309 2.00 7.71 -8.23
N ASP A 310 2.94 8.66 -8.28
CA ASP A 310 4.33 8.38 -8.69
C ASP A 310 5.24 8.03 -7.52
N VAL A 311 4.93 8.53 -6.32
CA VAL A 311 5.73 8.31 -5.10
C VAL A 311 4.84 8.33 -3.85
N ILE A 312 5.09 7.42 -2.92
CA ILE A 312 4.63 7.54 -1.54
C ILE A 312 5.79 8.08 -0.69
N VAL A 313 5.45 8.98 0.23
CA VAL A 313 6.42 9.60 1.16
C VAL A 313 6.06 9.12 2.55
N PHE A 314 6.97 8.40 3.19
CA PHE A 314 6.75 7.85 4.53
C PHE A 314 6.88 8.95 5.59
N ASP A 315 5.92 8.99 6.51
CA ASP A 315 6.05 9.76 7.75
C ASP A 315 7.07 9.12 8.68
N CYS A 316 8.17 9.83 8.94
CA CYS A 316 9.16 9.53 9.97
C CYS A 316 9.46 10.82 10.74
N THR A 317 8.45 11.64 11.03
CA THR A 317 8.64 12.95 11.67
C THR A 317 8.70 12.91 13.20
N ASN A 318 8.61 11.73 13.80
CA ASN A 318 8.57 11.54 15.25
C ASN A 318 9.89 10.98 15.81
N ALA A 319 10.59 11.80 16.61
CA ALA A 319 11.82 11.44 17.33
C ALA A 319 12.92 10.86 16.42
N ASN A 320 13.37 9.63 16.64
CA ASN A 320 14.33 8.92 15.78
C ASN A 320 13.75 7.66 15.13
N TYR A 321 12.41 7.53 15.11
CA TYR A 321 11.74 6.37 14.54
C TYR A 321 11.71 6.44 13.01
N THR A 322 12.05 5.32 12.37
CA THR A 322 11.93 5.15 10.91
C THR A 322 10.95 4.03 10.53
N TRP A 323 10.34 3.35 11.51
CA TRP A 323 9.33 2.30 11.32
C TRP A 323 9.81 1.13 10.43
N ARG A 324 10.93 0.50 10.83
CA ARG A 324 11.60 -0.52 10.01
C ARG A 324 10.74 -1.74 9.69
N GLY A 325 9.92 -2.20 10.63
CA GLY A 325 8.94 -3.27 10.35
C GLY A 325 8.04 -2.86 9.18
N GLY A 326 7.36 -1.72 9.33
CA GLY A 326 6.46 -1.14 8.32
C GLY A 326 7.08 -0.98 6.93
N TYR A 327 8.18 -0.23 6.78
CA TYR A 327 8.73 -0.04 5.42
C TYR A 327 9.35 -1.33 4.85
N THR A 328 9.85 -2.25 5.67
CA THR A 328 10.43 -3.51 5.13
C THR A 328 9.31 -4.36 4.53
N THR A 329 8.22 -4.57 5.26
CA THR A 329 7.04 -5.30 4.77
C THR A 329 6.42 -4.64 3.55
N LEU A 330 6.40 -3.30 3.50
CA LEU A 330 5.93 -2.56 2.33
C LEU A 330 6.85 -2.74 1.12
N LEU A 331 8.17 -2.56 1.28
CA LEU A 331 9.14 -2.71 0.20
C LEU A 331 9.09 -4.13 -0.41
N GLU A 332 8.92 -5.15 0.42
CA GLU A 332 8.70 -6.54 -0.02
C GLU A 332 7.41 -6.67 -0.85
N ALA A 333 6.26 -6.26 -0.31
CA ALA A 333 4.97 -6.30 -1.01
C ALA A 333 4.98 -5.50 -2.34
N PHE A 334 5.61 -4.32 -2.35
CA PHE A 334 5.72 -3.48 -3.54
C PHE A 334 6.69 -4.06 -4.57
N ALA A 335 7.77 -4.74 -4.15
CA ALA A 335 8.70 -5.39 -5.08
C ALA A 335 8.06 -6.61 -5.76
N GLU A 336 7.30 -7.41 -5.01
CA GLU A 336 6.56 -8.55 -5.56
C GLU A 336 5.44 -8.10 -6.49
N ALA A 337 4.66 -7.08 -6.12
CA ALA A 337 3.65 -6.46 -6.99
C ALA A 337 4.27 -6.02 -8.34
N ARG A 338 5.52 -5.57 -8.37
CA ARG A 338 6.24 -5.26 -9.61
C ARG A 338 6.63 -6.47 -10.44
N GLN A 339 6.99 -7.59 -9.81
CA GLN A 339 7.20 -8.86 -10.51
C GLN A 339 5.87 -9.45 -11.04
N ALA A 340 4.74 -9.15 -10.39
CA ALA A 340 3.40 -9.38 -10.93
C ALA A 340 3.05 -8.47 -12.13
N GLY A 341 3.64 -7.27 -12.19
CA GLY A 341 3.49 -6.31 -13.27
C GLY A 341 2.75 -5.02 -12.90
N VAL A 342 2.45 -4.81 -11.61
CA VAL A 342 1.94 -3.54 -11.08
C VAL A 342 3.04 -2.48 -11.19
N ASN A 343 2.74 -1.33 -11.80
CA ASN A 343 3.67 -0.19 -11.82
C ASN A 343 3.57 0.58 -10.50
N THR A 344 3.95 -0.05 -9.39
CA THR A 344 3.79 0.52 -8.04
C THR A 344 4.48 1.89 -7.90
N PRO A 345 4.00 2.77 -7.03
CA PRO A 345 4.68 4.02 -6.70
C PRO A 345 6.15 3.81 -6.33
N LYS A 346 6.93 4.88 -6.44
CA LYS A 346 8.25 4.97 -5.81
C LYS A 346 8.13 5.28 -4.32
N ILE A 347 9.23 5.21 -3.59
CA ILE A 347 9.30 5.52 -2.16
C ILE A 347 10.30 6.64 -1.89
N ALA A 348 9.98 7.48 -0.89
CA ALA A 348 10.87 8.45 -0.27
C ALA A 348 10.53 8.57 1.23
N PHE A 349 11.44 9.13 2.02
CA PHE A 349 11.26 9.33 3.46
C PHE A 349 11.16 10.82 3.79
N MET A 350 10.23 11.19 4.67
CA MET A 350 10.16 12.50 5.32
C MET A 350 10.54 12.36 6.79
N LEU A 351 11.67 12.95 7.16
CA LEU A 351 12.20 12.91 8.51
C LEU A 351 11.77 14.18 9.29
N ASN A 352 12.15 14.27 10.56
CA ASN A 352 11.84 15.40 11.46
C ASN A 352 11.88 16.78 10.78
N PHE A 353 10.93 17.65 11.16
CA PHE A 353 10.81 19.04 10.73
C PHE A 353 11.93 19.99 11.24
N ALA A 354 13.13 19.47 11.56
CA ALA A 354 14.28 20.23 12.03
C ALA A 354 15.61 19.45 11.90
N PRO A 355 16.76 20.15 11.93
CA PRO A 355 18.11 19.57 11.96
C PRO A 355 18.48 18.97 13.35
N PHE A 356 17.67 18.04 13.87
CA PHE A 356 17.94 17.34 15.13
C PHE A 356 19.00 16.24 14.97
N VAL A 357 19.73 15.92 16.05
CA VAL A 357 20.68 14.78 16.07
C VAL A 357 20.00 13.47 15.67
N ALA A 358 18.76 13.27 16.11
CA ALA A 358 17.89 12.17 15.69
C ALA A 358 17.78 12.05 14.16
N THR A 359 17.68 13.17 13.42
CA THR A 359 17.63 13.18 11.96
C THR A 359 18.92 12.63 11.34
N ALA A 360 20.08 12.87 11.96
CA ALA A 360 21.35 12.27 11.52
C ALA A 360 21.38 10.76 11.79
N GLU A 361 20.90 10.30 12.95
CA GLU A 361 20.78 8.86 13.27
C GLU A 361 19.86 8.14 12.27
N MET A 362 18.70 8.72 11.97
CA MET A 362 17.75 8.19 10.99
C MET A 362 18.36 8.11 9.59
N MET A 363 19.04 9.18 9.14
CA MET A 363 19.75 9.19 7.85
C MET A 363 20.84 8.13 7.80
N TYR A 364 21.62 7.95 8.86
CA TYR A 364 22.67 6.92 8.95
C TYR A 364 22.07 5.52 8.79
N ASN A 365 21.00 5.23 9.52
CA ASN A 365 20.32 3.94 9.52
C ASN A 365 19.67 3.63 8.16
N LEU A 366 18.86 4.55 7.62
CA LEU A 366 18.25 4.40 6.29
C LEU A 366 19.30 4.28 5.19
N TYR A 367 20.41 5.02 5.29
CA TYR A 367 21.49 4.94 4.32
C TYR A 367 22.11 3.54 4.28
N LEU A 368 22.44 2.94 5.43
CA LEU A 368 23.05 1.61 5.46
C LEU A 368 22.10 0.48 5.03
N ASP A 369 20.83 0.53 5.44
CA ASP A 369 19.87 -0.57 5.21
C ASP A 369 19.29 -0.59 3.79
N ILE A 370 18.98 0.59 3.23
CA ILE A 370 18.34 0.70 1.91
C ILE A 370 19.36 1.15 0.87
N TYR A 371 19.87 2.36 1.04
CA TYR A 371 20.43 3.13 -0.08
C TYR A 371 21.87 2.78 -0.45
N ARG A 372 22.72 2.50 0.53
CA ARG A 372 24.14 2.24 0.32
C ARG A 372 24.35 0.93 -0.44
N SER A 373 23.58 -0.10 -0.11
CA SER A 373 23.65 -1.44 -0.71
C SER A 373 22.95 -1.56 -2.07
N GLY A 374 22.09 -0.60 -2.47
CA GLY A 374 21.23 -0.74 -3.65
C GLY A 374 19.94 -1.56 -3.40
N ASN A 375 19.56 -1.76 -2.14
CA ASN A 375 18.37 -2.54 -1.80
C ASN A 375 17.11 -1.81 -2.30
N TYR A 376 16.29 -2.52 -3.09
CA TYR A 376 15.07 -1.97 -3.70
C TYR A 376 15.32 -0.72 -4.60
N GLN A 377 16.47 -0.63 -5.28
CA GLN A 377 16.89 0.55 -6.05
C GLN A 377 15.89 1.02 -7.12
N ASP A 378 15.07 0.12 -7.67
CA ASP A 378 14.02 0.46 -8.63
C ASP A 378 12.80 1.11 -7.97
N LEU A 379 12.54 0.85 -6.68
CA LEU A 379 11.49 1.49 -5.87
C LEU A 379 11.86 2.90 -5.43
N TRP A 380 13.13 3.30 -5.37
CA TRP A 380 13.49 4.66 -4.92
C TRP A 380 12.92 5.75 -5.84
N PHE A 381 12.46 6.86 -5.26
CA PHE A 381 12.14 8.07 -6.02
C PHE A 381 13.39 8.92 -6.23
N TYR A 382 13.51 9.52 -7.42
CA TYR A 382 14.69 10.28 -7.82
C TYR A 382 14.30 11.70 -8.20
N TRP A 383 14.94 12.68 -7.56
CA TRP A 383 14.81 14.10 -7.87
C TRP A 383 16.18 14.67 -8.25
N GLU A 384 16.25 15.49 -9.31
CA GLU A 384 17.50 16.07 -9.83
C GLU A 384 18.62 15.03 -10.13
N GLY A 385 18.22 13.79 -10.41
CA GLY A 385 19.13 12.69 -10.79
C GLY A 385 19.65 11.83 -9.63
N LYS A 386 19.35 12.19 -8.37
CA LYS A 386 19.70 11.42 -7.17
C LYS A 386 18.46 10.95 -6.41
N PRO A 387 18.55 9.97 -5.49
CA PRO A 387 17.45 9.61 -4.61
C PRO A 387 16.97 10.81 -3.77
N LEU A 388 15.66 10.98 -3.65
CA LEU A 388 15.05 12.05 -2.84
C LEU A 388 14.99 11.66 -1.36
N VAL A 389 15.30 12.61 -0.47
CA VAL A 389 14.89 12.56 0.93
C VAL A 389 14.40 13.92 1.41
N MET A 390 13.31 13.93 2.18
CA MET A 390 12.81 15.14 2.84
C MET A 390 13.40 15.23 4.24
N ALA A 391 14.62 15.76 4.33
CA ALA A 391 15.39 15.89 5.56
C ALA A 391 16.26 17.16 5.54
N TYR A 392 16.68 17.61 6.72
CA TYR A 392 17.55 18.76 6.92
C TYR A 392 19.04 18.36 6.78
N PRO A 393 19.76 18.77 5.71
CA PRO A 393 21.13 18.33 5.47
C PRO A 393 22.17 18.98 6.42
N GLU A 394 21.82 20.07 7.09
CA GLU A 394 22.76 20.87 7.90
C GLU A 394 23.32 20.08 9.09
N ILE A 395 22.53 19.17 9.66
CA ILE A 395 22.96 18.33 10.79
C ILE A 395 23.93 17.21 10.38
N LEU A 396 23.87 16.75 9.12
CA LEU A 396 24.82 15.77 8.57
C LEU A 396 26.20 16.41 8.41
N GLY A 397 26.26 17.66 7.96
CA GLY A 397 27.52 18.42 7.79
C GLY A 397 28.24 18.76 9.10
N GLN A 398 27.58 18.57 10.25
CA GLN A 398 28.15 18.78 11.58
C GLN A 398 28.78 17.50 12.18
N GLN A 399 28.58 16.34 11.54
CA GLN A 399 29.09 15.06 12.04
C GLN A 399 30.52 14.78 11.54
N SER A 400 31.27 14.00 12.31
CA SER A 400 32.67 13.64 12.00
C SER A 400 32.83 12.33 11.21
N ASP A 401 31.81 11.47 11.15
CA ASP A 401 31.87 10.22 10.39
C ASP A 401 31.83 10.51 8.87
N PRO A 402 32.79 10.00 8.07
CA PRO A 402 32.83 10.23 6.63
C PRO A 402 31.58 9.74 5.87
N LEU A 403 30.79 8.81 6.44
CA LEU A 403 29.52 8.38 5.85
C LEU A 403 28.52 9.53 5.70
N PHE A 404 28.52 10.53 6.60
CA PHE A 404 27.60 11.67 6.47
C PHE A 404 27.93 12.56 5.28
N LYS A 405 29.22 12.70 4.95
CA LYS A 405 29.63 13.35 3.69
C LYS A 405 29.20 12.54 2.47
N GLU A 406 29.34 11.21 2.54
CA GLU A 406 28.84 10.32 1.50
C GLU A 406 27.32 10.44 1.29
N MET A 407 26.52 10.58 2.36
CA MET A 407 25.09 10.84 2.28
C MET A 407 24.77 12.21 1.64
N LEU A 408 25.48 13.27 2.03
CA LEU A 408 25.32 14.61 1.44
C LEU A 408 25.58 14.61 -0.08
N ASP A 409 26.56 13.84 -0.54
CA ASP A 409 26.84 13.66 -1.97
C ASP A 409 25.82 12.71 -2.65
N PHE A 410 25.22 11.77 -1.92
CA PHE A 410 24.35 10.72 -2.46
C PHE A 410 22.90 11.18 -2.73
N PHE A 411 22.31 11.98 -1.84
CA PHE A 411 20.89 12.37 -1.93
C PHE A 411 20.65 13.73 -2.59
N THR A 412 19.43 13.93 -3.05
CA THR A 412 18.81 15.24 -3.22
C THR A 412 17.93 15.52 -2.00
N PHE A 413 18.25 16.59 -1.26
CA PHE A 413 17.51 16.98 -0.06
C PHE A 413 16.42 18.00 -0.40
N ARG A 414 15.25 17.84 0.22
CA ARG A 414 14.16 18.82 0.25
C ARG A 414 13.61 18.95 1.68
N PRO A 415 14.21 19.76 2.56
CA PRO A 415 13.76 19.90 3.95
C PRO A 415 12.27 20.25 4.03
N CYS A 416 11.56 19.66 4.99
CA CYS A 416 10.12 19.86 5.07
C CYS A 416 9.75 21.05 5.95
N ASP A 417 8.99 21.99 5.40
CA ASP A 417 8.37 23.08 6.17
C ASP A 417 7.21 22.53 7.02
N PRO A 418 7.26 22.65 8.37
CA PRO A 418 6.19 22.16 9.24
C PRO A 418 4.88 22.96 9.16
N SER A 419 4.90 24.17 8.59
CA SER A 419 3.79 25.14 8.73
C SER A 419 2.79 25.09 7.58
N TYR A 420 1.50 25.02 7.91
CA TYR A 420 0.42 25.11 6.93
C TYR A 420 0.20 26.52 6.39
N PHE A 421 0.71 27.52 7.11
CA PHE A 421 0.45 28.95 6.90
C PHE A 421 1.62 29.66 6.22
N THR A 422 2.64 28.92 5.79
CA THR A 422 3.77 29.47 5.05
C THR A 422 3.27 30.07 3.74
N THR A 423 3.51 31.37 3.53
CA THR A 423 3.26 32.06 2.25
C THR A 423 4.53 32.24 1.42
N LYS A 424 5.70 32.08 2.05
CA LYS A 424 7.03 32.10 1.44
C LYS A 424 7.97 31.18 2.23
N PRO A 425 8.52 30.11 1.62
CA PRO A 425 9.40 29.18 2.34
C PRO A 425 10.71 29.86 2.75
N ALA A 426 11.31 29.37 3.84
CA ALA A 426 12.56 29.91 4.39
C ALA A 426 13.76 29.76 3.44
N HIS A 427 13.76 28.72 2.59
CA HIS A 427 14.78 28.49 1.57
C HIS A 427 14.16 27.91 0.30
N SER A 428 14.81 28.11 -0.86
CA SER A 428 14.31 27.66 -2.17
C SER A 428 14.36 26.15 -2.40
N THR A 429 14.91 25.39 -1.46
CA THR A 429 14.93 23.91 -1.49
C THR A 429 13.92 23.28 -0.52
N TYR A 430 13.12 24.09 0.19
CA TYR A 430 12.12 23.54 1.12
C TYR A 430 10.86 23.14 0.35
N TRP A 431 10.24 22.04 0.76
CA TRP A 431 8.91 21.58 0.34
C TRP A 431 7.98 21.53 1.56
N GLY A 432 6.68 21.71 1.36
CA GLY A 432 5.69 21.51 2.43
C GLY A 432 5.04 20.13 2.36
N TRP A 433 4.44 19.69 3.46
CA TRP A 433 3.63 18.46 3.52
C TRP A 433 2.12 18.73 3.53
N LEU A 434 1.70 19.85 4.13
CA LEU A 434 0.32 20.33 4.14
C LEU A 434 0.29 21.87 4.06
N SER A 435 -0.79 22.46 3.57
CA SER A 435 -1.03 23.92 3.60
C SER A 435 -2.53 24.22 3.62
N VAL A 436 -2.90 25.38 4.13
CA VAL A 436 -4.24 25.94 3.94
C VAL A 436 -4.32 26.65 2.59
N TYR A 437 -5.54 26.85 2.06
CA TYR A 437 -5.73 27.59 0.81
C TYR A 437 -5.54 29.12 1.01
N PRO A 438 -4.93 29.84 0.06
CA PRO A 438 -4.23 29.33 -1.13
C PRO A 438 -2.86 28.77 -0.74
N GLN A 439 -2.54 27.57 -1.23
CA GLN A 439 -1.35 26.84 -0.76
C GLN A 439 -0.03 27.51 -1.16
N CYS A 440 1.01 27.27 -0.35
CA CYS A 440 2.34 27.78 -0.60
C CYS A 440 2.96 27.23 -1.89
N LYS A 441 3.65 28.10 -2.64
CA LYS A 441 4.48 27.70 -3.79
C LYS A 441 5.88 27.35 -3.30
N TYR A 442 6.19 26.07 -3.24
CA TYR A 442 7.50 25.57 -2.81
C TYR A 442 8.46 25.38 -3.98
N GLY A 443 9.76 25.60 -3.74
CA GLY A 443 10.80 25.52 -4.76
C GLY A 443 10.60 26.42 -5.98
N VAL A 444 10.14 27.66 -5.80
CA VAL A 444 10.00 28.62 -6.90
C VAL A 444 11.37 28.96 -7.49
N ARG A 445 11.54 28.67 -8.78
CA ARG A 445 12.77 28.88 -9.53
C ARG A 445 12.85 30.32 -10.09
N PRO A 446 14.04 30.81 -10.52
CA PRO A 446 14.19 32.15 -11.07
C PRO A 446 13.35 32.46 -12.32
N ASP A 447 12.88 31.44 -13.04
CA ASP A 447 11.98 31.56 -14.19
C ASP A 447 10.48 31.59 -13.81
N GLY A 448 10.17 31.50 -12.52
CA GLY A 448 8.80 31.46 -11.98
C GLY A 448 8.16 30.07 -11.96
N THR A 449 8.83 29.03 -12.45
CA THR A 449 8.34 27.64 -12.31
C THR A 449 8.35 27.19 -10.84
N VAL A 450 7.38 26.38 -10.46
CA VAL A 450 7.19 25.91 -9.07
C VAL A 450 7.51 24.42 -9.01
N GLU A 451 8.34 24.01 -8.05
CA GLU A 451 8.59 22.57 -7.84
C GLU A 451 7.38 21.88 -7.24
N GLN A 452 6.83 22.42 -6.16
CA GLN A 452 5.89 21.68 -5.33
C GLN A 452 4.75 22.55 -4.78
N ILE A 453 3.55 21.97 -4.74
CA ILE A 453 2.35 22.44 -4.01
C ILE A 453 1.84 21.26 -3.19
N THR A 454 1.33 21.53 -1.99
CA THR A 454 0.58 20.55 -1.18
C THR A 454 -0.91 20.60 -1.50
N VAL A 455 -1.60 19.48 -1.38
CA VAL A 455 -3.07 19.41 -1.43
C VAL A 455 -3.55 18.55 -0.26
N GLY A 456 -4.26 19.16 0.67
CA GLY A 456 -4.86 18.48 1.82
C GLY A 456 -6.34 18.18 1.61
N VAL A 457 -6.79 17.02 2.10
CA VAL A 457 -8.22 16.67 2.14
C VAL A 457 -8.98 17.44 3.23
N ALA A 458 -8.33 17.58 4.39
CA ALA A 458 -8.72 18.38 5.54
C ALA A 458 -7.45 18.91 6.23
N GLN A 459 -7.59 19.90 7.11
CA GLN A 459 -6.49 20.47 7.90
C GLN A 459 -6.91 20.61 9.35
N ASN A 460 -6.02 20.26 10.29
CA ASN A 460 -6.16 20.54 11.71
C ASN A 460 -5.82 22.03 11.99
N ALA A 461 -6.61 22.89 11.36
CA ALA A 461 -6.43 24.33 11.25
C ALA A 461 -7.77 25.05 11.24
N ASN A 462 -7.80 26.28 11.77
CA ASN A 462 -8.94 27.21 11.65
C ASN A 462 -8.47 28.68 11.57
N ALA A 463 -9.40 29.59 11.25
CA ALA A 463 -9.13 31.02 11.13
C ALA A 463 -8.88 31.72 12.49
N LEU A 464 -9.29 31.12 13.61
CA LEU A 464 -9.31 31.74 14.92
C LEU A 464 -7.99 31.56 15.70
N TYR A 465 -7.39 30.38 15.60
CA TYR A 465 -6.22 29.95 16.37
C TYR A 465 -5.02 29.54 15.51
N GLY A 466 -5.21 29.38 14.19
CA GLY A 466 -4.23 28.70 13.36
C GLY A 466 -4.34 27.19 13.58
N GLY A 467 -3.34 26.56 14.19
CA GLY A 467 -3.37 25.13 14.50
C GLY A 467 -4.39 24.80 15.61
N THR A 468 -5.24 23.81 15.39
CA THR A 468 -6.30 23.37 16.31
C THR A 468 -6.54 21.87 16.18
N ALA A 469 -7.15 21.22 17.17
CA ALA A 469 -7.48 19.79 17.08
C ALA A 469 -8.52 19.52 15.98
N MET A 470 -8.54 18.31 15.41
CA MET A 470 -9.56 17.92 14.43
C MET A 470 -10.97 17.87 15.02
N ASN A 471 -11.12 17.66 16.33
CA ASN A 471 -12.38 17.82 17.04
C ASN A 471 -12.64 19.26 17.52
N GLY A 472 -11.82 20.24 17.14
CA GLY A 472 -11.98 21.64 17.54
C GLY A 472 -13.24 22.33 17.00
N ILE A 473 -13.23 23.67 17.07
CA ILE A 473 -14.24 24.54 16.46
C ILE A 473 -13.76 25.06 15.11
N ASP A 474 -14.68 25.21 14.16
CA ASP A 474 -14.47 25.78 12.82
C ASP A 474 -13.22 25.22 12.10
N VAL A 475 -12.96 23.93 12.28
CA VAL A 475 -11.83 23.21 11.69
C VAL A 475 -12.04 23.04 10.19
N TYR A 476 -10.99 23.24 9.39
CA TYR A 476 -11.03 23.08 7.93
C TYR A 476 -11.14 21.61 7.49
N GLY A 477 -12.32 21.02 7.74
CA GLY A 477 -12.70 19.66 7.36
C GLY A 477 -12.92 19.47 5.86
N ARG A 478 -13.48 18.32 5.48
CA ARG A 478 -13.79 17.94 4.08
C ARG A 478 -14.86 18.85 3.44
N SER A 479 -15.77 19.38 4.26
CA SER A 479 -16.92 20.21 3.89
C SER A 479 -16.69 21.72 4.01
N PHE A 480 -15.42 22.13 4.18
CA PHE A 480 -15.00 23.52 4.24
C PHE A 480 -14.47 24.03 2.88
N SER A 481 -14.68 25.31 2.57
CA SER A 481 -14.06 26.01 1.43
C SER A 481 -13.65 27.40 1.90
N MET A 482 -12.43 27.83 1.59
CA MET A 482 -11.99 29.21 1.87
C MET A 482 -12.79 30.24 1.07
N ILE A 483 -13.30 29.88 -0.11
CA ILE A 483 -14.11 30.75 -0.96
C ILE A 483 -15.56 30.84 -0.46
N ASN A 484 -16.15 29.72 -0.02
CA ASN A 484 -17.59 29.62 0.26
C ASN A 484 -17.96 29.44 1.75
N GLY A 485 -16.96 29.24 2.62
CA GLY A 485 -17.15 28.94 4.04
C GLY A 485 -17.53 27.48 4.31
N PHE A 486 -18.19 27.27 5.46
CA PHE A 486 -18.68 25.95 5.88
C PHE A 486 -20.01 25.61 5.20
N SER A 487 -20.08 24.42 4.61
CA SER A 487 -21.35 23.87 4.14
C SER A 487 -22.28 23.50 5.32
N THR A 488 -23.57 23.76 5.17
CA THR A 488 -24.61 23.34 6.13
C THR A 488 -25.33 22.05 5.73
N ASP A 489 -25.00 21.46 4.57
CA ASP A 489 -25.56 20.17 4.14
C ASP A 489 -24.81 19.02 4.82
N PRO A 490 -25.46 18.15 5.62
CA PRO A 490 -24.79 17.00 6.26
C PRO A 490 -24.21 15.99 5.25
N ASN A 491 -24.60 16.05 3.97
CA ASN A 491 -24.04 15.22 2.90
C ASN A 491 -22.78 15.82 2.25
N SER A 492 -22.41 17.07 2.58
CA SER A 492 -21.26 17.73 1.95
C SER A 492 -19.92 16.99 2.18
N LYS A 493 -19.83 16.21 3.27
CA LYS A 493 -18.70 15.31 3.58
C LYS A 493 -18.39 14.27 2.50
N TYR A 494 -19.32 13.95 1.60
CA TYR A 494 -19.07 13.03 0.49
C TYR A 494 -18.38 13.70 -0.72
N TYR A 495 -18.58 15.01 -0.89
CA TYR A 495 -18.16 15.72 -2.10
C TYR A 495 -16.72 16.24 -2.04
N GLY A 496 -16.16 16.43 -0.85
CA GLY A 496 -14.76 16.83 -0.64
C GLY A 496 -14.45 18.20 -1.22
N ILE A 497 -15.19 19.23 -0.81
CA ILE A 497 -15.07 20.56 -1.42
C ILE A 497 -13.75 21.25 -1.05
N ASN A 498 -13.20 21.02 0.15
CA ASN A 498 -11.85 21.48 0.54
C ASN A 498 -10.80 20.88 -0.40
N PHE A 499 -10.85 19.55 -0.55
CA PHE A 499 -9.94 18.80 -1.39
C PHE A 499 -10.01 19.27 -2.86
N GLN A 500 -11.21 19.56 -3.38
CA GLN A 500 -11.37 20.07 -4.74
C GLN A 500 -10.81 21.49 -4.90
N GLU A 501 -11.12 22.40 -3.98
CA GLU A 501 -10.63 23.79 -4.00
C GLU A 501 -9.10 23.85 -4.02
N GLN A 502 -8.45 23.00 -3.21
CA GLN A 502 -6.99 22.87 -3.19
C GLN A 502 -6.42 22.25 -4.46
N TRP A 503 -7.07 21.23 -5.03
CA TRP A 503 -6.67 20.63 -6.31
C TRP A 503 -6.78 21.62 -7.47
N ASP A 504 -7.85 22.40 -7.52
CA ASP A 504 -8.09 23.37 -8.59
C ASP A 504 -7.00 24.46 -8.59
N TYR A 505 -6.62 24.97 -7.41
CA TYR A 505 -5.48 25.88 -7.28
C TYR A 505 -4.14 25.22 -7.66
N ALA A 506 -3.91 23.98 -7.21
CA ALA A 506 -2.68 23.27 -7.55
C ALA A 506 -2.53 23.02 -9.06
N ILE A 507 -3.65 22.77 -9.76
CA ILE A 507 -3.70 22.62 -11.22
C ILE A 507 -3.46 23.96 -11.92
N GLU A 508 -4.01 25.07 -11.41
CA GLU A 508 -3.74 26.43 -11.93
C GLU A 508 -2.24 26.79 -11.79
N VAL A 509 -1.63 26.51 -10.63
CA VAL A 509 -0.20 26.77 -10.39
C VAL A 509 0.70 25.87 -11.25
N ASN A 510 0.23 24.69 -11.64
CA ASN A 510 0.92 23.74 -12.53
C ASN A 510 2.38 23.42 -12.07
N PRO A 511 2.60 23.04 -10.79
CA PRO A 511 3.93 22.70 -10.27
C PRO A 511 4.46 21.42 -10.92
N ASP A 512 5.74 21.10 -10.74
CA ASP A 512 6.32 19.83 -11.21
C ASP A 512 5.85 18.62 -10.38
N LEU A 513 5.53 18.84 -9.10
CA LEU A 513 5.02 17.84 -8.18
C LEU A 513 3.85 18.38 -7.35
N ILE A 514 2.79 17.59 -7.19
CA ILE A 514 1.72 17.82 -6.20
C ILE A 514 1.87 16.78 -5.09
N PHE A 515 1.91 17.22 -3.84
CA PHE A 515 2.01 16.33 -2.68
C PHE A 515 0.66 16.29 -1.96
N VAL A 516 0.01 15.13 -1.99
CA VAL A 516 -1.33 14.91 -1.43
C VAL A 516 -1.22 14.38 0.00
N THR A 517 -1.95 15.02 0.91
CA THR A 517 -2.06 14.62 2.32
C THR A 517 -3.51 14.25 2.63
N GLY A 518 -3.83 12.96 2.81
CA GLY A 518 -2.95 11.78 2.76
C GLY A 518 -3.68 10.47 2.42
N TRP A 519 -2.96 9.34 2.47
CA TRP A 519 -3.54 8.02 2.17
C TRP A 519 -4.26 7.41 3.37
N ASN A 520 -3.53 7.14 4.46
CA ASN A 520 -3.91 6.19 5.51
C ASN A 520 -3.51 6.61 6.95
N GLU A 521 -3.68 7.87 7.32
CA GLU A 521 -3.54 8.39 8.68
C GLU A 521 -4.75 8.02 9.58
N TRP A 522 -4.98 6.73 9.73
CA TRP A 522 -6.20 6.22 10.37
C TRP A 522 -6.39 6.62 11.84
N GLN A 523 -5.30 6.93 12.55
CA GLN A 523 -5.25 6.93 14.01
C GLN A 523 -4.93 8.32 14.58
N ALA A 524 -5.57 8.67 15.70
CA ALA A 524 -5.25 9.87 16.46
C ALA A 524 -4.82 9.55 17.90
N SER A 525 -3.86 10.34 18.39
CA SER A 525 -3.63 10.49 19.82
C SER A 525 -4.75 11.29 20.47
N ARG A 526 -4.96 11.10 21.77
CA ARG A 526 -6.01 11.76 22.57
C ARG A 526 -5.38 12.45 23.77
N HIS A 527 -5.68 13.73 23.97
CA HIS A 527 -5.10 14.57 25.01
C HIS A 527 -6.19 15.24 25.87
N GLU A 528 -5.87 15.60 27.12
CA GLU A 528 -6.79 16.38 27.98
C GLU A 528 -7.03 17.76 27.37
N ASP A 529 -5.95 18.44 26.95
CA ASP A 529 -5.97 19.73 26.25
C ASP A 529 -4.93 19.74 25.12
N TRP A 530 -5.32 20.13 23.91
CA TRP A 530 -4.40 20.46 22.81
C TRP A 530 -5.05 21.39 21.79
N GLY A 531 -4.30 22.29 21.17
CA GLY A 531 -4.79 23.14 20.07
C GLY A 531 -6.08 23.91 20.40
N TYR A 532 -6.15 24.48 21.61
CA TYR A 532 -7.32 25.20 22.15
C TYR A 532 -8.60 24.37 22.24
N THR A 533 -8.48 23.04 22.32
CA THR A 533 -9.59 22.09 22.41
C THR A 533 -9.44 21.20 23.65
N GLU A 534 -10.51 21.11 24.45
CA GLU A 534 -10.63 20.12 25.54
C GLU A 534 -10.96 18.73 24.94
N ASN A 535 -10.41 17.66 25.50
CA ASN A 535 -10.51 16.29 24.96
C ASN A 535 -10.00 16.19 23.50
N ALA A 536 -8.83 16.77 23.23
CA ALA A 536 -8.34 16.97 21.88
C ALA A 536 -7.87 15.70 21.15
N PHE A 537 -8.23 15.62 19.87
CA PHE A 537 -7.69 14.68 18.87
C PHE A 537 -6.96 15.50 17.79
N PRO A 538 -5.61 15.59 17.82
CA PRO A 538 -4.86 16.54 16.98
C PRO A 538 -4.94 16.27 15.47
N ASP A 539 -4.96 15.00 15.06
CA ASP A 539 -4.59 14.61 13.68
C ASP A 539 -5.77 14.21 12.81
N VAL A 540 -6.63 13.34 13.33
CA VAL A 540 -7.87 12.85 12.69
C VAL A 540 -8.94 12.65 13.76
N PHE A 541 -10.21 12.69 13.39
CA PHE A 541 -11.31 12.54 14.36
C PHE A 541 -12.54 11.80 13.82
N THR A 542 -13.17 12.25 12.74
CA THR A 542 -14.28 11.53 12.10
C THR A 542 -14.18 11.57 10.59
N ASP A 543 -15.16 10.97 9.91
CA ASP A 543 -15.46 11.17 8.50
C ASP A 543 -15.22 12.61 8.00
N GLU A 544 -15.81 13.63 8.61
CA GLU A 544 -15.64 15.04 8.22
C GLU A 544 -14.24 15.61 8.53
N TYR A 545 -13.63 15.16 9.63
CA TYR A 545 -12.39 15.73 10.19
C TYR A 545 -11.24 14.72 10.15
N SER A 546 -10.90 14.27 8.94
CA SER A 546 -9.81 13.32 8.67
C SER A 546 -9.16 13.62 7.32
N ARG A 547 -7.88 13.27 7.16
CA ARG A 547 -7.06 13.65 6.00
C ARG A 547 -7.02 12.60 4.89
N ASP A 548 -7.66 11.46 5.08
CA ASP A 548 -7.43 10.25 4.29
C ASP A 548 -8.28 10.11 3.03
N VAL A 549 -7.70 9.43 2.03
CA VAL A 549 -8.37 9.01 0.79
C VAL A 549 -8.37 7.50 0.56
N GLU A 550 -7.75 6.70 1.44
CA GLU A 550 -7.98 5.24 1.47
C GLU A 550 -9.48 4.97 1.72
N PRO A 551 -10.12 4.05 0.97
CA PRO A 551 -11.53 3.74 1.17
C PRO A 551 -11.87 3.19 2.56
N THR A 552 -13.08 3.50 3.03
CA THR A 552 -13.61 3.05 4.33
C THR A 552 -14.78 2.07 4.14
N LYS A 553 -15.11 1.31 5.19
CA LYS A 553 -16.38 0.55 5.26
C LYS A 553 -17.58 1.40 5.68
N GLY A 554 -17.34 2.60 6.20
CA GLY A 554 -18.36 3.57 6.58
C GLY A 554 -18.90 4.37 5.42
N ASP A 555 -19.54 5.50 5.74
CA ASP A 555 -20.38 6.24 4.80
C ASP A 555 -19.59 6.80 3.59
N LEU A 556 -18.29 7.05 3.71
CA LEU A 556 -17.48 7.68 2.66
C LEU A 556 -17.13 6.73 1.50
N LYS A 557 -17.10 5.41 1.76
CA LYS A 557 -16.73 4.36 0.79
C LYS A 557 -15.43 4.72 0.04
N ASP A 558 -15.44 4.61 -1.29
CA ASP A 558 -14.32 4.91 -2.19
C ASP A 558 -14.45 6.26 -2.93
N ASN A 559 -15.35 7.16 -2.48
CA ASN A 559 -15.58 8.45 -3.14
C ASN A 559 -14.32 9.34 -3.20
N TYR A 560 -13.51 9.36 -2.14
CA TYR A 560 -12.28 10.16 -2.10
C TYR A 560 -11.16 9.59 -2.98
N TYR A 561 -11.13 8.27 -3.14
CA TYR A 561 -10.23 7.58 -4.06
C TYR A 561 -10.55 7.96 -5.52
N TYR A 562 -11.82 7.96 -5.93
CA TYR A 562 -12.19 8.42 -7.29
C TYR A 562 -12.06 9.93 -7.49
N GLN A 563 -12.25 10.75 -6.46
CA GLN A 563 -11.93 12.18 -6.53
C GLN A 563 -10.42 12.42 -6.73
N LEU A 564 -9.57 11.69 -6.01
CA LEU A 564 -8.12 11.68 -6.22
C LEU A 564 -7.78 11.32 -7.67
N ILE A 565 -8.26 10.17 -8.16
CA ILE A 565 -8.03 9.72 -9.55
C ILE A 565 -8.45 10.80 -10.56
N SER A 566 -9.64 11.38 -10.38
CA SER A 566 -10.16 12.43 -11.26
C SER A 566 -9.23 13.64 -11.34
N ASN A 567 -8.73 14.12 -10.19
CA ASN A 567 -7.84 15.28 -10.15
C ASN A 567 -6.42 14.95 -10.63
N ILE A 568 -5.89 13.76 -10.35
CA ILE A 568 -4.63 13.28 -10.93
C ILE A 568 -4.73 13.23 -12.46
N ARG A 569 -5.85 12.77 -13.04
CA ARG A 569 -6.08 12.78 -14.50
C ARG A 569 -6.12 14.20 -15.07
N LYS A 570 -6.80 15.16 -14.44
CA LYS A 570 -6.79 16.59 -14.85
C LYS A 570 -5.37 17.18 -14.82
N TYR A 571 -4.62 16.89 -13.76
CA TYR A 571 -3.25 17.37 -13.58
C TYR A 571 -2.27 16.73 -14.58
N LYS A 572 -2.23 15.40 -14.69
CA LYS A 572 -1.24 14.66 -15.51
C LYS A 572 -1.66 14.44 -16.95
N GLY A 573 -2.96 14.49 -17.31
CA GLY A 573 -3.46 13.98 -18.59
C GLY A 573 -3.43 12.44 -18.67
N VAL A 574 -4.03 11.86 -19.70
CA VAL A 574 -4.15 10.39 -19.86
C VAL A 574 -3.63 9.90 -21.22
N SER A 575 -3.39 8.59 -21.34
CA SER A 575 -3.07 7.97 -22.63
C SER A 575 -4.28 8.04 -23.57
N LYS A 576 -4.00 8.21 -24.87
CA LYS A 576 -5.05 8.11 -25.89
C LYS A 576 -5.61 6.67 -25.92
N PRO A 577 -6.95 6.48 -25.91
CA PRO A 577 -7.56 5.16 -26.01
C PRO A 577 -7.12 4.41 -27.27
N ASP A 578 -6.84 3.12 -27.12
CA ASP A 578 -6.42 2.24 -28.22
C ASP A 578 -7.62 1.84 -29.09
N ILE A 579 -7.69 2.43 -30.28
CA ILE A 579 -8.78 2.21 -31.24
C ILE A 579 -8.46 1.00 -32.11
N THR A 580 -9.31 -0.05 -32.09
CA THR A 580 -9.03 -1.31 -32.79
C THR A 580 -10.13 -1.79 -33.74
N TYR A 581 -9.74 -2.48 -34.82
CA TYR A 581 -10.67 -3.08 -35.77
C TYR A 581 -11.16 -4.43 -35.25
N THR A 582 -12.43 -4.49 -34.86
CA THR A 582 -13.01 -5.63 -34.13
C THR A 582 -14.33 -6.14 -34.73
N TYR A 583 -14.66 -5.76 -35.97
CA TYR A 583 -15.83 -6.31 -36.68
C TYR A 583 -15.52 -7.65 -37.36
N LYS A 584 -16.00 -8.75 -36.78
CA LYS A 584 -15.82 -10.12 -37.29
C LYS A 584 -16.75 -11.10 -36.59
N THR A 585 -17.43 -11.98 -37.35
CA THR A 585 -18.13 -13.15 -36.80
C THR A 585 -17.13 -14.19 -36.29
N ILE A 586 -17.37 -14.71 -35.07
CA ILE A 586 -16.47 -15.63 -34.36
C ILE A 586 -17.21 -16.92 -34.00
N ASP A 587 -16.56 -18.05 -34.28
CA ASP A 587 -16.86 -19.31 -33.61
C ASP A 587 -16.14 -19.31 -32.26
N ILE A 588 -16.90 -19.26 -31.16
CA ILE A 588 -16.37 -19.21 -29.79
C ILE A 588 -15.51 -20.43 -29.43
N THR A 589 -15.72 -21.58 -30.08
CA THR A 589 -14.88 -22.77 -29.87
C THR A 589 -13.46 -22.59 -30.42
N ASN A 590 -13.28 -21.67 -31.38
CA ASN A 590 -12.00 -21.36 -32.01
C ASN A 590 -11.33 -20.16 -31.32
N ILE A 591 -10.80 -20.38 -30.13
CA ILE A 591 -10.02 -19.41 -29.33
C ILE A 591 -9.00 -18.59 -30.16
N LYS A 592 -8.31 -19.21 -31.13
CA LYS A 592 -7.31 -18.53 -31.98
C LYS A 592 -7.90 -17.39 -32.83
N ALA A 593 -9.22 -17.36 -33.02
CA ALA A 593 -9.91 -16.30 -33.74
C ALA A 593 -9.80 -14.93 -33.05
N PHE A 594 -9.53 -14.89 -31.74
CA PHE A 594 -9.32 -13.68 -30.93
C PHE A 594 -7.89 -13.12 -30.98
N ASN A 595 -6.91 -13.81 -31.57
CA ASN A 595 -5.48 -13.41 -31.55
C ASN A 595 -5.17 -12.04 -32.19
N LYS A 596 -6.12 -11.44 -32.90
CA LYS A 596 -5.99 -10.09 -33.50
C LYS A 596 -6.86 -9.02 -32.84
N ALA A 597 -7.61 -9.36 -31.80
CA ALA A 597 -8.36 -8.39 -31.01
C ALA A 597 -7.43 -7.60 -30.08
N TYR A 598 -7.91 -6.45 -29.61
CA TYR A 598 -7.22 -5.73 -28.54
C TYR A 598 -7.15 -6.58 -27.27
N ALA A 599 -6.03 -6.48 -26.56
CA ALA A 599 -5.79 -7.14 -25.29
C ALA A 599 -6.00 -6.13 -24.16
N TYR A 600 -7.11 -6.27 -23.43
CA TYR A 600 -7.36 -5.58 -22.18
C TYR A 600 -6.61 -6.32 -21.08
N THR A 601 -5.38 -5.89 -20.79
CA THR A 601 -4.51 -6.50 -19.77
C THR A 601 -4.83 -5.96 -18.38
N HIS A 602 -4.65 -6.81 -17.38
CA HIS A 602 -4.73 -6.49 -15.97
C HIS A 602 -3.45 -6.99 -15.27
N TYR A 603 -3.33 -6.78 -13.96
CA TYR A 603 -2.23 -7.34 -13.17
C TYR A 603 -2.43 -8.86 -12.98
N VAL A 604 -1.52 -9.53 -12.28
CA VAL A 604 -1.66 -10.94 -11.90
C VAL A 604 -1.05 -11.16 -10.52
N GLY A 605 -1.10 -12.38 -9.98
CA GLY A 605 -0.51 -12.67 -8.69
C GLY A 605 -1.29 -12.00 -7.57
N TYR A 606 -2.62 -12.09 -7.66
CA TYR A 606 -3.55 -11.67 -6.60
C TYR A 606 -3.71 -12.73 -5.49
N ALA A 607 -3.25 -13.95 -5.76
CA ALA A 607 -3.49 -15.15 -4.94
C ALA A 607 -2.61 -15.28 -3.68
N GLU A 608 -2.26 -14.18 -3.00
CA GLU A 608 -1.75 -14.27 -1.63
C GLU A 608 -2.93 -14.40 -0.65
N ASP A 609 -3.02 -15.55 0.03
CA ASP A 609 -3.92 -15.73 1.17
C ASP A 609 -3.61 -14.67 2.24
N ARG A 610 -4.64 -13.99 2.75
CA ARG A 610 -4.53 -13.22 4.01
C ARG A 610 -4.82 -14.14 5.19
N ASP A 611 -4.00 -14.05 6.22
CA ASP A 611 -4.13 -14.77 7.51
C ASP A 611 -3.33 -13.99 8.55
N GLU A 612 -3.80 -12.79 8.92
CA GLU A 612 -3.06 -11.82 9.74
C GLU A 612 -3.90 -11.22 10.87
N ASP A 613 -3.23 -10.95 11.98
CA ASP A 613 -3.81 -10.27 13.15
C ASP A 613 -3.85 -8.75 12.94
N GLY A 614 -4.97 -8.14 13.30
CA GLY A 614 -5.16 -6.69 13.35
C GLY A 614 -4.95 -6.13 14.76
N TYR A 615 -5.68 -5.05 15.07
CA TYR A 615 -5.77 -4.50 16.42
C TYR A 615 -6.69 -5.32 17.34
N GLY A 616 -6.32 -5.47 18.61
CA GLY A 616 -7.06 -6.19 19.63
C GLY A 616 -7.22 -7.67 19.28
N ASP A 617 -8.43 -8.20 19.50
CA ASP A 617 -8.80 -9.56 19.10
C ASP A 617 -9.25 -9.66 17.61
N THR A 618 -8.94 -8.67 16.76
CA THR A 618 -9.30 -8.73 15.33
C THR A 618 -8.31 -9.57 14.54
N HIS A 619 -8.83 -10.40 13.64
CA HIS A 619 -8.05 -11.32 12.83
C HIS A 619 -8.71 -11.44 11.45
N TYR A 620 -7.92 -11.32 10.39
CA TYR A 620 -8.40 -11.19 9.02
C TYR A 620 -7.92 -12.33 8.14
N THR A 621 -8.86 -13.07 7.55
CA THR A 621 -8.57 -14.13 6.58
C THR A 621 -9.17 -13.81 5.22
N ASN A 622 -8.47 -14.17 4.15
CA ASN A 622 -8.98 -14.11 2.79
C ASN A 622 -8.29 -15.17 1.93
N LYS A 623 -9.09 -16.02 1.27
CA LYS A 623 -8.63 -17.06 0.33
C LYS A 623 -9.48 -17.06 -0.95
N GLY A 624 -10.00 -15.87 -1.30
CA GLY A 624 -11.10 -15.71 -2.25
C GLY A 624 -10.71 -15.81 -3.72
N VAL A 625 -9.44 -15.60 -4.07
CA VAL A 625 -8.98 -15.54 -5.48
C VAL A 625 -8.93 -16.95 -6.07
N ARG A 626 -9.95 -17.31 -6.88
CA ARG A 626 -9.99 -18.60 -7.61
C ARG A 626 -9.48 -18.47 -9.04
N ASN A 627 -9.85 -17.38 -9.72
CA ASN A 627 -9.68 -17.18 -11.17
C ASN A 627 -8.99 -15.83 -11.48
N ASP A 628 -7.68 -15.75 -11.20
CA ASP A 628 -6.80 -14.58 -11.48
C ASP A 628 -6.81 -14.22 -12.99
N VAL A 629 -7.35 -13.04 -13.36
CA VAL A 629 -7.62 -12.64 -14.75
C VAL A 629 -6.43 -11.92 -15.39
N VAL A 630 -5.86 -12.52 -16.44
CA VAL A 630 -4.66 -12.02 -17.12
C VAL A 630 -5.00 -11.04 -18.24
N VAL A 631 -6.00 -11.39 -19.06
CA VAL A 631 -6.36 -10.61 -20.24
C VAL A 631 -7.80 -10.86 -20.70
N SER A 632 -8.50 -9.78 -21.04
CA SER A 632 -9.79 -9.80 -21.73
C SER A 632 -9.67 -9.34 -23.18
N LYS A 633 -10.54 -9.82 -24.07
CA LYS A 633 -10.62 -9.38 -25.47
C LYS A 633 -12.08 -9.31 -25.93
N VAL A 634 -12.39 -8.33 -26.78
CA VAL A 634 -13.76 -8.11 -27.29
C VAL A 634 -13.76 -8.00 -28.82
N ILE A 635 -14.68 -8.70 -29.46
CA ILE A 635 -14.97 -8.67 -30.90
C ILE A 635 -16.49 -8.50 -31.05
N TYR A 636 -16.99 -7.95 -32.15
CA TYR A 636 -18.43 -7.90 -32.43
C TYR A 636 -18.74 -8.19 -33.89
N ASP A 637 -19.98 -8.54 -34.19
CA ASP A 637 -20.50 -8.57 -35.55
C ASP A 637 -21.89 -7.91 -35.63
N LYS A 638 -22.69 -8.31 -36.61
CA LYS A 638 -24.06 -7.79 -36.78
C LYS A 638 -24.98 -8.15 -35.61
N ASP A 639 -24.87 -9.37 -35.10
CA ASP A 639 -25.88 -9.99 -34.23
C ASP A 639 -25.34 -10.28 -32.81
N TYR A 640 -24.01 -10.41 -32.64
CA TYR A 640 -23.34 -10.74 -31.36
C TYR A 640 -22.21 -9.77 -30.98
N ILE A 641 -21.95 -9.69 -29.68
CA ILE A 641 -20.66 -9.26 -29.11
C ILE A 641 -20.01 -10.50 -28.47
N TYR A 642 -18.75 -10.73 -28.81
CA TYR A 642 -17.97 -11.87 -28.38
C TYR A 642 -16.94 -11.43 -27.34
N PHE A 643 -17.03 -11.99 -26.15
CA PHE A 643 -16.05 -11.78 -25.09
C PHE A 643 -15.11 -12.98 -24.99
N TYR A 644 -13.88 -12.69 -24.59
CA TYR A 644 -12.83 -13.62 -24.25
C TYR A 644 -12.24 -13.19 -22.93
N VAL A 645 -12.01 -14.13 -22.03
CA VAL A 645 -11.25 -13.93 -20.79
C VAL A 645 -10.30 -15.11 -20.60
N GLU A 646 -9.09 -14.78 -20.16
CA GLU A 646 -8.01 -15.72 -19.92
C GLU A 646 -7.43 -15.50 -18.53
N THR A 647 -7.32 -16.58 -17.77
CA THR A 647 -6.83 -16.59 -16.38
C THR A 647 -5.42 -17.17 -16.28
N LEU A 648 -4.73 -16.92 -15.16
CA LEU A 648 -3.35 -17.36 -14.95
C LEU A 648 -3.26 -18.88 -14.83
N ASN A 649 -4.22 -19.46 -14.11
CA ASN A 649 -4.41 -20.90 -13.94
C ASN A 649 -5.66 -21.37 -14.71
N ASN A 650 -5.85 -22.69 -14.82
CA ASN A 650 -7.09 -23.26 -15.35
C ASN A 650 -8.31 -22.73 -14.58
N LEU A 651 -9.40 -22.46 -15.29
CA LEU A 651 -10.65 -22.00 -14.68
C LEU A 651 -11.23 -23.06 -13.73
N THR A 652 -11.85 -22.61 -12.63
CA THR A 652 -12.58 -23.49 -11.69
C THR A 652 -13.93 -23.98 -12.25
N ASP A 653 -14.71 -24.75 -11.47
CA ASP A 653 -15.95 -25.33 -11.95
C ASP A 653 -17.00 -24.23 -12.22
N PRO A 654 -17.60 -24.15 -13.42
CA PRO A 654 -18.65 -23.17 -13.72
C PRO A 654 -19.89 -23.24 -12.83
N LYS A 655 -20.02 -24.28 -12.00
CA LYS A 655 -21.08 -24.42 -10.98
C LYS A 655 -20.73 -23.79 -9.64
N ASP A 656 -19.50 -23.33 -9.45
CA ASP A 656 -19.12 -22.56 -8.26
C ASP A 656 -20.06 -21.33 -8.11
N PRO A 657 -20.38 -20.90 -6.88
CA PRO A 657 -21.12 -19.66 -6.67
C PRO A 657 -20.29 -18.46 -7.14
N ASP A 658 -20.98 -17.41 -7.60
CA ASP A 658 -20.39 -16.13 -8.00
C ASP A 658 -19.26 -16.28 -9.06
N TRP A 659 -19.38 -17.28 -9.93
CA TRP A 659 -18.34 -17.68 -10.88
C TRP A 659 -18.31 -16.86 -12.16
N MET A 660 -17.13 -16.29 -12.48
CA MET A 660 -16.81 -15.56 -13.71
C MET A 660 -17.96 -14.68 -14.22
N ARG A 661 -18.35 -13.70 -13.40
CA ARG A 661 -19.32 -12.66 -13.72
C ARG A 661 -18.74 -11.66 -14.71
N LEU A 662 -19.56 -11.25 -15.68
CA LEU A 662 -19.24 -10.18 -16.63
C LEU A 662 -20.28 -9.07 -16.46
N PHE A 663 -19.85 -7.94 -15.93
CA PHE A 663 -20.67 -6.73 -15.78
C PHE A 663 -20.48 -5.81 -16.97
N ILE A 664 -21.57 -5.21 -17.47
CA ILE A 664 -21.60 -4.42 -18.70
C ILE A 664 -22.50 -3.18 -18.51
N SER A 665 -22.01 -2.00 -18.89
CA SER A 665 -22.85 -0.85 -19.23
C SER A 665 -22.76 -0.58 -20.72
N THR A 666 -23.90 -0.23 -21.33
CA THR A 666 -24.03 -0.08 -22.80
C THR A 666 -24.43 1.33 -23.24
N LYS A 667 -24.44 2.27 -22.28
CA LYS A 667 -24.55 3.72 -22.47
C LYS A 667 -23.39 4.38 -21.71
N ASN A 668 -23.44 5.69 -21.49
CA ASN A 668 -22.67 6.29 -20.40
C ASN A 668 -23.11 5.64 -19.08
N MET A 669 -22.15 5.28 -18.22
CA MET A 669 -22.44 4.71 -16.92
C MET A 669 -23.26 5.71 -16.11
N SER A 670 -24.35 5.24 -15.49
CA SER A 670 -25.31 6.07 -14.76
C SER A 670 -25.86 5.28 -13.59
N LEU A 671 -26.14 5.94 -12.46
CA LEU A 671 -26.79 5.32 -11.30
C LEU A 671 -28.32 5.18 -11.46
N ASP A 672 -28.94 5.83 -12.46
CA ASP A 672 -30.39 5.67 -12.72
C ASP A 672 -30.72 4.27 -13.25
N LYS A 673 -31.49 3.50 -12.48
CA LYS A 673 -31.99 2.15 -12.82
C LYS A 673 -30.89 1.15 -13.20
N SER A 674 -29.72 1.31 -12.60
CA SER A 674 -28.58 0.40 -12.72
C SER A 674 -28.15 -0.11 -11.34
N TRP A 675 -27.27 -1.10 -11.32
CA TRP A 675 -26.50 -1.43 -10.14
C TRP A 675 -25.14 -0.74 -10.26
N GLU A 676 -24.92 0.33 -9.49
CA GLU A 676 -23.59 0.97 -9.33
C GLU A 676 -22.94 1.37 -10.68
N GLY A 677 -23.77 1.69 -11.69
CA GLY A 677 -23.33 2.06 -13.04
C GLY A 677 -23.47 0.96 -14.10
N PHE A 678 -23.78 -0.29 -13.72
CA PHE A 678 -23.91 -1.43 -14.63
C PHE A 678 -25.36 -1.69 -15.05
N ASP A 679 -25.62 -1.58 -16.35
CA ASP A 679 -26.93 -1.85 -16.97
C ASP A 679 -27.26 -3.35 -17.03
N TYR A 680 -26.24 -4.21 -17.23
CA TYR A 680 -26.37 -5.64 -17.49
C TYR A 680 -25.29 -6.44 -16.77
N ALA A 681 -25.58 -7.71 -16.51
CA ALA A 681 -24.61 -8.68 -16.04
C ALA A 681 -24.84 -10.07 -16.67
N VAL A 682 -23.79 -10.86 -16.73
CA VAL A 682 -23.78 -12.27 -17.16
C VAL A 682 -23.21 -13.10 -16.03
N ASN A 683 -23.77 -14.30 -15.81
CA ASN A 683 -23.42 -15.21 -14.71
C ASN A 683 -23.71 -14.68 -13.28
N ILE A 684 -24.72 -13.81 -13.09
CA ILE A 684 -25.25 -13.54 -11.75
C ILE A 684 -25.74 -14.86 -11.11
N THR A 685 -26.45 -15.67 -11.90
CA THR A 685 -26.67 -17.10 -11.66
C THR A 685 -25.61 -17.91 -12.40
N SER A 686 -24.99 -18.90 -11.75
CA SER A 686 -23.97 -19.76 -12.35
C SER A 686 -24.46 -20.45 -13.65
N PRO A 687 -23.63 -20.54 -14.70
CA PRO A 687 -24.03 -21.02 -16.02
C PRO A 687 -24.36 -22.52 -16.10
N GLU A 688 -25.31 -22.90 -16.97
CA GLU A 688 -25.81 -24.27 -17.10
C GLU A 688 -25.97 -24.69 -18.57
N ASN A 689 -25.78 -25.98 -18.88
CA ASN A 689 -26.08 -26.58 -20.19
C ASN A 689 -25.42 -25.88 -21.41
N GLY A 690 -24.26 -25.24 -21.23
CA GLY A 690 -23.54 -24.49 -22.28
C GLY A 690 -24.04 -23.06 -22.50
N TYR A 691 -24.94 -22.56 -21.64
CA TYR A 691 -25.48 -21.21 -21.68
C TYR A 691 -25.24 -20.45 -20.37
N SER A 692 -24.95 -19.16 -20.52
CA SER A 692 -24.88 -18.17 -19.45
C SER A 692 -26.13 -17.30 -19.47
N THR A 693 -26.76 -17.08 -18.33
CA THR A 693 -27.91 -16.16 -18.20
C THR A 693 -27.44 -14.71 -18.29
N ILE A 694 -28.13 -13.91 -19.09
CA ILE A 694 -27.94 -12.46 -19.21
C ILE A 694 -29.09 -11.79 -18.46
N VAL A 695 -28.74 -10.94 -17.51
CA VAL A 695 -29.69 -10.13 -16.74
C VAL A 695 -29.46 -8.64 -16.97
N LYS A 696 -30.52 -7.87 -16.80
CA LYS A 696 -30.51 -6.41 -16.81
C LYS A 696 -30.83 -5.89 -15.41
N SER A 697 -30.15 -4.85 -14.95
CA SER A 697 -30.47 -4.22 -13.67
C SER A 697 -31.79 -3.44 -13.74
N THR A 698 -32.49 -3.41 -12.60
CA THR A 698 -33.66 -2.55 -12.38
C THR A 698 -33.40 -1.45 -11.34
N GLY A 699 -32.17 -1.34 -10.83
CA GLY A 699 -31.77 -0.43 -9.75
C GLY A 699 -31.35 -1.18 -8.49
N GLY A 700 -30.17 -0.87 -7.95
CA GLY A 700 -29.57 -1.65 -6.86
C GLY A 700 -29.27 -3.10 -7.27
N TRP A 701 -29.08 -4.02 -6.33
CA TRP A 701 -28.78 -5.44 -6.62
C TRP A 701 -30.01 -6.25 -7.06
N ASN A 702 -30.77 -5.72 -8.02
CA ASN A 702 -31.98 -6.32 -8.58
C ASN A 702 -31.81 -6.54 -10.09
N TRP A 703 -32.18 -7.73 -10.55
CA TRP A 703 -31.80 -8.27 -11.85
C TRP A 703 -32.97 -9.01 -12.52
N GLU A 704 -33.25 -8.71 -13.79
CA GLU A 704 -34.27 -9.39 -14.62
C GLU A 704 -33.63 -10.11 -15.81
N GLU A 705 -34.01 -11.36 -16.10
CA GLU A 705 -33.49 -12.10 -17.28
C GLU A 705 -33.91 -11.44 -18.59
N THR A 706 -32.93 -11.18 -19.46
CA THR A 706 -33.14 -10.56 -20.80
C THR A 706 -32.66 -11.44 -21.95
N GLY A 707 -31.92 -12.52 -21.67
CA GLY A 707 -31.51 -13.48 -22.67
C GLY A 707 -30.47 -14.47 -22.18
N LYS A 708 -29.87 -15.21 -23.12
CA LYS A 708 -28.82 -16.18 -22.83
C LYS A 708 -27.66 -16.03 -23.82
N ALA A 709 -26.44 -16.08 -23.30
CA ALA A 709 -25.22 -16.15 -24.09
C ALA A 709 -24.76 -17.60 -24.20
N LYS A 710 -24.20 -18.00 -25.35
CA LYS A 710 -23.47 -19.27 -25.45
C LYS A 710 -22.08 -19.09 -24.88
N TYR A 711 -21.57 -20.08 -24.14
CA TYR A 711 -20.19 -20.06 -23.66
C TYR A 711 -19.39 -21.28 -24.13
N TYR A 712 -18.07 -21.14 -24.17
CA TYR A 712 -17.13 -22.23 -24.37
C TYR A 712 -15.90 -22.03 -23.47
N ILE A 713 -15.49 -23.10 -22.79
CA ILE A 713 -14.33 -23.14 -21.89
C ILE A 713 -13.28 -24.10 -22.44
N LYS A 714 -12.02 -23.72 -22.32
CA LYS A 714 -10.88 -24.60 -22.52
C LYS A 714 -9.72 -24.18 -21.62
N ASN A 715 -9.39 -25.04 -20.67
CA ASN A 715 -8.29 -24.82 -19.71
C ASN A 715 -8.50 -23.50 -18.93
N ASN A 716 -7.63 -22.51 -19.15
CA ASN A 716 -7.64 -21.18 -18.54
C ASN A 716 -8.39 -20.12 -19.37
N VAL A 717 -9.17 -20.52 -20.38
CA VAL A 717 -9.86 -19.59 -21.28
C VAL A 717 -11.36 -19.85 -21.30
N MET A 718 -12.13 -18.77 -21.13
CA MET A 718 -13.57 -18.73 -21.37
C MET A 718 -13.89 -17.75 -22.50
N THR A 719 -14.88 -18.11 -23.32
CA THR A 719 -15.41 -17.27 -24.39
C THR A 719 -16.93 -17.23 -24.34
N LEU A 720 -17.52 -16.09 -24.69
CA LEU A 720 -18.96 -15.85 -24.74
C LEU A 720 -19.39 -15.32 -26.11
N ALA A 721 -20.61 -15.66 -26.52
CA ALA A 721 -21.35 -14.97 -27.57
C ALA A 721 -22.63 -14.35 -26.97
N VAL A 722 -22.58 -13.05 -26.68
CA VAL A 722 -23.67 -12.26 -26.10
C VAL A 722 -24.52 -11.68 -27.25
N PRO A 723 -25.83 -12.01 -27.35
CA PRO A 723 -26.71 -11.42 -28.37
C PRO A 723 -26.83 -9.91 -28.17
N ARG A 724 -26.63 -9.12 -29.23
CA ARG A 724 -26.72 -7.66 -29.17
C ARG A 724 -28.11 -7.15 -28.77
N SER A 725 -29.15 -7.92 -29.11
CA SER A 725 -30.55 -7.66 -28.75
C SER A 725 -30.82 -7.81 -27.25
N ALA A 726 -30.12 -8.71 -26.55
CA ALA A 726 -30.29 -8.91 -25.10
C ALA A 726 -29.78 -7.71 -24.29
N ILE A 727 -28.70 -7.06 -24.75
CA ILE A 727 -28.06 -5.93 -24.05
C ILE A 727 -28.34 -4.55 -24.69
N GLY A 728 -29.39 -4.45 -25.52
CA GLY A 728 -29.84 -3.17 -26.08
C GLY A 728 -28.85 -2.49 -27.04
N GLN A 729 -27.98 -3.27 -27.70
CA GLN A 729 -26.93 -2.79 -28.60
C GLN A 729 -27.20 -3.12 -30.08
N GLU A 730 -28.46 -3.11 -30.49
CA GLU A 730 -28.87 -3.40 -31.86
C GLU A 730 -28.47 -2.29 -32.84
N GLY A 731 -27.80 -2.65 -33.94
CA GLY A 731 -27.40 -1.70 -34.99
C GLY A 731 -26.18 -0.84 -34.64
N GLY A 732 -25.58 -0.25 -35.67
CA GLY A 732 -24.40 0.60 -35.52
C GLY A 732 -23.18 -0.11 -34.89
N LYS A 733 -22.30 0.70 -34.32
CA LYS A 733 -21.12 0.26 -33.57
C LYS A 733 -21.45 0.23 -32.09
N PRO A 734 -21.19 -0.88 -31.39
CA PRO A 734 -21.38 -0.92 -29.95
C PRO A 734 -20.32 -0.07 -29.24
N HIS A 735 -20.71 0.54 -28.13
CA HIS A 735 -19.82 1.16 -27.15
C HIS A 735 -20.23 0.63 -25.78
N LEU A 736 -19.26 0.17 -25.00
CA LEU A 736 -19.54 -0.45 -23.71
C LEU A 736 -18.37 -0.32 -22.73
N TYR A 737 -18.76 -0.18 -21.47
CA TYR A 737 -17.93 -0.33 -20.30
C TYR A 737 -18.13 -1.73 -19.77
N PHE A 738 -17.07 -2.48 -19.51
CA PHE A 738 -17.20 -3.85 -19.00
C PHE A 738 -16.08 -4.22 -18.04
N LYS A 739 -16.36 -5.20 -17.17
CA LYS A 739 -15.35 -5.85 -16.33
C LYS A 739 -15.71 -7.30 -16.03
N TRP A 740 -14.70 -8.09 -15.73
CA TRP A 740 -14.87 -9.43 -15.18
C TRP A 740 -14.70 -9.40 -13.66
N ALA A 741 -15.39 -10.30 -12.98
CA ALA A 741 -15.24 -10.52 -11.56
C ALA A 741 -15.51 -11.99 -11.21
N ASP A 742 -14.81 -12.54 -10.23
CA ASP A 742 -15.01 -13.91 -9.75
C ASP A 742 -14.97 -13.95 -8.22
N ASN A 743 -15.91 -14.69 -7.61
CA ASN A 743 -16.03 -14.87 -6.16
C ASN A 743 -16.29 -13.58 -5.36
N ASN A 744 -17.11 -12.68 -5.91
CA ASN A 744 -17.44 -11.38 -5.33
C ASN A 744 -18.83 -10.87 -5.76
N CYS A 745 -19.27 -9.81 -5.06
CA CYS A 745 -20.61 -9.24 -5.12
C CYS A 745 -21.72 -10.26 -4.85
N SER A 746 -21.54 -11.19 -3.90
CA SER A 746 -22.56 -12.20 -3.56
C SER A 746 -23.88 -11.55 -3.08
N ASP A 747 -23.78 -10.44 -2.36
CA ASP A 747 -24.88 -9.65 -1.80
C ASP A 747 -25.15 -8.32 -2.54
N GLY A 748 -24.26 -7.95 -3.47
CA GLY A 748 -24.32 -6.71 -4.23
C GLY A 748 -23.56 -5.52 -3.64
N ASP A 749 -22.72 -5.70 -2.61
CA ASP A 749 -21.78 -4.64 -2.22
C ASP A 749 -20.69 -4.46 -3.29
N ILE A 750 -20.60 -3.26 -3.82
CA ILE A 750 -19.63 -2.84 -4.82
C ILE A 750 -18.19 -2.82 -4.28
N LEU A 751 -18.00 -2.67 -2.96
CA LEU A 751 -16.68 -2.66 -2.35
C LEU A 751 -16.04 -4.06 -2.30
N SER A 752 -16.82 -5.12 -2.48
CA SER A 752 -16.28 -6.48 -2.66
C SER A 752 -15.36 -6.61 -3.89
N PHE A 753 -15.41 -5.70 -4.86
CA PHE A 753 -14.41 -5.61 -5.95
C PHE A 753 -13.00 -5.20 -5.49
N TYR A 754 -12.80 -4.86 -4.22
CA TYR A 754 -11.47 -4.63 -3.62
C TYR A 754 -11.07 -5.72 -2.65
N THR A 755 -12.04 -6.26 -1.88
CA THR A 755 -11.80 -7.18 -0.77
C THR A 755 -11.92 -8.63 -1.16
N ASP A 756 -12.84 -8.99 -2.06
CA ASP A 756 -13.27 -10.36 -2.26
C ASP A 756 -12.92 -10.84 -3.68
N GLY A 757 -12.43 -12.06 -3.78
CA GLY A 757 -12.19 -12.70 -5.07
C GLY A 757 -11.26 -11.91 -5.98
N GLU A 758 -11.58 -11.92 -7.28
CA GLU A 758 -10.84 -11.23 -8.34
C GLU A 758 -11.74 -10.26 -9.10
N ALA A 759 -11.23 -9.09 -9.48
CA ALA A 759 -11.98 -8.09 -10.23
C ALA A 759 -11.06 -7.37 -11.23
N ALA A 760 -11.32 -7.59 -12.53
CA ALA A 760 -10.49 -7.08 -13.62
C ALA A 760 -11.31 -6.15 -14.55
N PRO A 761 -11.14 -4.81 -14.46
CA PRO A 761 -10.20 -4.08 -13.58
C PRO A 761 -10.65 -3.95 -12.12
N ASP A 762 -9.75 -3.49 -11.23
CA ASP A 762 -9.98 -3.39 -9.79
C ASP A 762 -11.10 -2.40 -9.41
N GLY A 763 -11.81 -2.65 -8.29
CA GLY A 763 -12.74 -1.67 -7.73
C GLY A 763 -13.88 -1.29 -8.68
N ARG A 764 -14.22 0.00 -8.80
CA ARG A 764 -15.25 0.48 -9.75
C ARG A 764 -14.75 0.64 -11.19
N PHE A 765 -13.48 0.35 -11.48
CA PHE A 765 -12.94 0.51 -12.83
C PHE A 765 -13.51 -0.49 -13.83
N THR A 766 -13.59 -0.05 -15.09
CA THR A 766 -14.06 -0.80 -16.24
C THR A 766 -13.14 -0.60 -17.44
N PHE A 767 -13.03 -1.64 -18.27
CA PHE A 767 -12.44 -1.53 -19.59
C PHE A 767 -13.44 -0.84 -20.55
N VAL A 768 -12.92 0.02 -21.43
CA VAL A 768 -13.73 0.71 -22.45
C VAL A 768 -13.57 0.01 -23.80
N PHE A 769 -14.67 -0.43 -24.41
CA PHE A 769 -14.68 -0.98 -25.77
C PHE A 769 -15.32 -0.02 -26.76
N THR A 770 -14.47 0.57 -27.61
CA THR A 770 -14.88 1.45 -28.71
C THR A 770 -14.23 0.97 -30.03
N PRO A 771 -15.00 0.40 -30.97
CA PRO A 771 -14.47 -0.14 -32.21
C PRO A 771 -14.12 0.95 -33.24
N ALA A 772 -13.09 0.68 -34.05
CA ALA A 772 -12.50 1.66 -34.96
C ALA A 772 -13.46 2.28 -35.99
N ASN A 773 -13.11 3.50 -36.43
CA ASN A 773 -13.66 4.13 -37.62
C ASN A 773 -13.15 3.53 -38.93
N GLY A 774 -13.40 2.22 -39.09
CA GLY A 774 -13.38 1.56 -40.38
C GLY A 774 -14.46 2.15 -41.28
N LYS A 775 -14.06 2.66 -42.45
CA LYS A 775 -14.98 2.88 -43.57
C LYS A 775 -15.56 1.52 -43.96
N HIS A 776 -16.89 1.39 -43.98
CA HIS A 776 -17.54 0.25 -44.62
C HIS A 776 -17.37 0.35 -46.14
N THR A 777 -16.17 0.04 -46.64
CA THR A 777 -16.00 -0.33 -48.04
C THR A 777 -16.67 -1.68 -48.22
N PHE A 778 -17.94 -1.68 -48.60
CA PHE A 778 -18.52 -2.79 -49.34
C PHE A 778 -17.55 -3.10 -50.49
N GLN A 779 -16.90 -4.26 -50.45
CA GLN A 779 -16.32 -4.85 -51.65
C GLN A 779 -17.49 -5.32 -52.52
N VAL A 780 -18.17 -4.36 -53.15
CA VAL A 780 -18.76 -4.60 -54.46
C VAL A 780 -17.59 -5.04 -55.32
N SER A 781 -17.57 -6.31 -55.70
CA SER A 781 -16.43 -6.86 -56.43
C SER A 781 -16.16 -5.99 -57.66
N THR A 782 -14.90 -5.71 -57.96
CA THR A 782 -14.53 -4.87 -59.12
C THR A 782 -15.15 -5.42 -60.41
N MET A 783 -15.42 -6.72 -60.45
CA MET A 783 -16.17 -7.45 -61.45
C MET A 783 -17.59 -6.90 -61.68
N PHE A 784 -18.37 -6.54 -60.64
CA PHE A 784 -19.71 -5.95 -60.80
C PHE A 784 -19.66 -4.56 -61.45
N ILE A 785 -18.70 -3.71 -61.06
CA ILE A 785 -18.54 -2.39 -61.67
C ILE A 785 -18.07 -2.51 -63.13
N VAL A 786 -17.15 -3.44 -63.42
CA VAL A 786 -16.70 -3.72 -64.80
C VAL A 786 -17.84 -4.26 -65.66
N ILE A 787 -18.72 -5.12 -65.14
CA ILE A 787 -19.91 -5.63 -65.86
C ILE A 787 -20.92 -4.51 -66.14
N LEU A 788 -21.19 -3.62 -65.18
CA LEU A 788 -22.09 -2.47 -65.37
C LEU A 788 -21.54 -1.45 -66.38
N VAL A 789 -20.24 -1.13 -66.32
CA VAL A 789 -19.62 -0.17 -67.25
C VAL A 789 -19.52 -0.76 -68.66
N SER A 790 -19.17 -2.04 -68.80
CA SER A 790 -19.08 -2.69 -70.12
C SER A 790 -20.45 -2.88 -70.78
N SER A 791 -21.51 -3.20 -70.02
CA SER A 791 -22.88 -3.28 -70.57
C SER A 791 -23.44 -1.91 -70.98
N LEU A 792 -23.15 -0.84 -70.24
CA LEU A 792 -23.49 0.53 -70.64
C LEU A 792 -22.74 0.97 -71.92
N LEU A 793 -21.44 0.66 -72.04
CA LEU A 793 -20.66 0.95 -73.24
C LEU A 793 -21.16 0.15 -74.46
N PHE A 794 -21.56 -1.11 -74.27
CA PHE A 794 -22.11 -1.94 -75.35
C PHE A 794 -23.47 -1.42 -75.84
N ALA A 795 -24.35 -0.99 -74.92
CA ALA A 795 -25.62 -0.33 -75.26
C ALA A 795 -25.40 0.99 -76.02
N GLY A 796 -24.42 1.80 -75.60
CA GLY A 796 -24.04 3.04 -76.30
C GLY A 796 -23.51 2.80 -77.73
N ALA A 797 -22.68 1.77 -77.91
CA ALA A 797 -22.17 1.38 -79.22
C ALA A 797 -23.28 0.90 -80.18
N ILE A 798 -24.23 0.11 -79.68
CA ILE A 798 -25.42 -0.31 -80.46
C ILE A 798 -26.29 0.90 -80.84
N GLY A 799 -26.51 1.84 -79.91
CA GLY A 799 -27.25 3.07 -80.18
C GLY A 799 -26.62 3.92 -81.29
N LEU A 800 -25.29 4.05 -81.29
CA LEU A 800 -24.53 4.75 -82.34
C LEU A 800 -24.58 4.04 -83.69
N LEU A 801 -24.47 2.71 -83.72
CA LEU A 801 -24.59 1.90 -84.95
C LEU A 801 -26.00 1.98 -85.56
N ILE A 802 -27.05 1.95 -84.75
CA ILE A 802 -28.44 2.14 -85.20
C ILE A 802 -28.63 3.56 -85.74
N SER A 803 -28.12 4.58 -85.04
CA SER A 803 -28.18 5.99 -85.46
C SER A 803 -27.50 6.22 -86.82
N ASP A 804 -26.29 5.68 -87.03
CA ASP A 804 -25.59 5.85 -88.32
C ASP A 804 -26.26 5.05 -89.45
N THR A 805 -26.81 3.87 -89.15
CA THR A 805 -27.59 3.08 -90.12
C THR A 805 -28.86 3.82 -90.55
N ILE A 806 -29.57 4.48 -89.62
CA ILE A 806 -30.73 5.32 -89.91
C ILE A 806 -30.33 6.57 -90.71
N ARG A 807 -29.19 7.22 -90.39
CA ARG A 807 -28.65 8.35 -91.17
C ARG A 807 -28.31 7.95 -92.61
N ARG A 808 -27.68 6.78 -92.81
CA ARG A 808 -27.35 6.27 -94.16
C ARG A 808 -28.59 5.90 -94.97
N LYS A 809 -29.66 5.40 -94.34
CA LYS A 809 -30.94 5.14 -95.02
C LYS A 809 -31.75 6.41 -95.40
N LYS A 810 -31.47 7.57 -94.80
CA LYS A 810 -32.08 8.87 -95.18
C LYS A 810 -31.32 9.64 -96.27
N LYS A 811 -30.27 9.05 -96.87
CA LYS A 811 -29.43 9.64 -97.92
C LYS A 811 -29.40 8.81 -99.22
N LYS A 812 -30.43 8.00 -99.46
CA LYS A 812 -30.73 7.36 -100.74
C LYS A 812 -32.19 7.63 -101.10
#